data_AF-A0A177EP32-F1
#
_entry.id   AF-A0A177EP32-F1
#
_cell.length_a   1.000
_cell.length_b   1.000
_cell.length_c   1.000
_cell.angle_alpha   90.00
_cell.angle_beta   90.00
_cell.angle_gamma   90.00
#
_symmetry.space_group_name_H-M   'P 1'
#
loop_
_entity.id
_entity.type
_entity.pdbx_description
1 polymer ?
#
loop_
_entity_poly.entity_id
_entity_poly.type
_entity_poly.pdbx_seq_one_letter_code
_entity_poly.pdbx_strand_id
1 'polypeptide(L)'
;MKNGMIIKLLLVMYTAWARLDLNDIKSICKTVAIKEDNLLVHPDGPLNPLRGYIMHRSGYMYNKRLYSPEINTKYSLKKTDEVLDDDHSPSYEYTRKPVNDKVYDDIHEKSEYLTQFHTQLIKMFPSADGSFSIVSGSQDTMYSFLIKDEVWAESMYILAGLFLLSEQINIPINVETKKEEKKLVLKSADGENKYIDQKKPSKDIVSLINFLKKYIDSGSADSNSMEKLPTVPATYEQFMTGEFLNTIQFLVQSYIYEFISTKDKYIEFVEAVHTLLDDQIKNEKSTTENKSRCNELLRRLFIEESKFSSVTDHTKNICDLNETVEIFRACPFIDETELPAYTRVKAYDRENNKEIDDKGRKYSNCVEVGILGLVCCLVYDPEERAYNTDHLPNNEETKPLKDFFRKYSEPREAIDYEMQQDWCRVVADLNNDKILYLKQKTNELDSSLLNILYVVSDITGNKKKVAKQIKHIESMCSKEDSKSAKLNIEESLNTIFRALSNNKNLEVESKKFTVGKNRGGKPDLFGGFGLLYIFEEIENRISIDITPLHTKLDLTKNSLSSIDKAVIKRKLTEIQNIYSNSENYIESIIRQYIDLKVVKIDAAFIYTADEISNSVLDIISAGGYSNGLKLFLYGAIQSTSYKEYIVTHFLLFDAIKPQSDNSFARMTDNFIGSAPLEDECTKNWMLQGHIYNSKAKDYYTKIDENVWCGVSIDNSDTFSFLFCYLLKSGCRIETDFPIIFTKLMNALNECEEPYNVIINEENIVTYILNYLKNTKKDKTQAFNQIMEIVEESCKEMDKQKLTNIYLAWFFDMFSQEGNIQEKEEYLLNLFNSIDNNCLVTKNKEDIQWSIMDPLIILGYLEGNKPLFCYNNEGVKKYKKIIKIVEAVFSLVL
;
A
#
# COMPACT_ATOMS: atom_id res chain seq x y z
N MET A 1 21.16 -27.10 12.89
CA MET A 1 19.80 -27.66 12.72
C MET A 1 19.48 -27.83 11.24
N LYS A 2 19.60 -29.10 10.82
CA LYS A 2 19.20 -29.83 9.61
C LYS A 2 18.45 -29.11 8.47
N ASN A 3 19.14 -29.09 7.33
CA ASN A 3 18.77 -28.87 5.91
C ASN A 3 17.34 -29.25 5.43
N GLY A 4 16.53 -29.94 6.23
CA GLY A 4 15.13 -30.26 5.91
C GLY A 4 14.15 -29.08 6.05
N MET A 5 14.53 -28.04 6.80
CA MET A 5 13.68 -26.85 7.00
C MET A 5 13.80 -25.85 5.84
N ILE A 6 14.99 -25.75 5.22
CA ILE A 6 15.30 -24.88 4.08
C ILE A 6 14.56 -25.36 2.80
N ILE A 7 14.43 -26.67 2.59
CA ILE A 7 13.74 -27.25 1.42
C ILE A 7 12.21 -27.04 1.50
N LYS A 8 11.62 -26.95 2.71
CA LYS A 8 10.18 -26.66 2.88
C LYS A 8 9.82 -25.18 2.77
N LEU A 9 10.76 -24.28 3.11
CA LEU A 9 10.61 -22.82 2.91
C LEU A 9 10.77 -22.42 1.44
N LEU A 10 11.62 -23.14 0.68
CA LEU A 10 11.92 -22.86 -0.73
C LEU A 10 10.84 -23.24 -1.75
N LEU A 11 9.65 -23.67 -1.33
CA LEU A 11 8.55 -24.00 -2.25
C LEU A 11 7.55 -22.86 -2.45
N VAL A 12 7.58 -21.80 -1.64
CA VAL A 12 6.39 -20.99 -1.29
C VAL A 12 6.02 -19.78 -2.17
N MET A 13 6.92 -19.21 -2.97
CA MET A 13 6.70 -17.85 -3.47
C MET A 13 6.40 -17.78 -4.97
N TYR A 14 5.21 -18.11 -5.40
CA TYR A 14 4.75 -17.66 -6.71
C TYR A 14 3.86 -16.46 -6.49
N THR A 15 4.00 -15.45 -7.34
CA THR A 15 3.14 -14.28 -7.40
C THR A 15 2.88 -14.09 -8.87
N ALA A 16 1.98 -14.89 -9.44
CA ALA A 16 1.54 -14.62 -10.81
C ALA A 16 0.61 -13.40 -10.73
N TRP A 17 1.01 -12.29 -11.34
CA TRP A 17 0.19 -11.11 -11.55
C TRP A 17 -0.26 -11.17 -12.99
N ALA A 18 -1.27 -12.00 -13.23
CA ALA A 18 -1.72 -12.35 -14.56
C ALA A 18 -2.99 -11.52 -14.81
N ARG A 19 -2.84 -10.24 -15.20
CA ARG A 19 -3.96 -9.27 -15.29
C ARG A 19 -4.13 -8.75 -16.71
N LEU A 20 -5.38 -8.53 -17.09
CA LEU A 20 -5.75 -7.84 -18.33
C LEU A 20 -5.44 -6.35 -18.20
N ASP A 21 -4.77 -5.79 -19.21
CA ASP A 21 -4.64 -4.34 -19.36
C ASP A 21 -5.93 -3.70 -19.88
N LEU A 22 -6.05 -2.38 -19.77
CA LEU A 22 -7.23 -1.65 -20.25
C LEU A 22 -7.52 -1.82 -21.75
N ASN A 23 -6.51 -2.04 -22.60
CA ASN A 23 -6.71 -2.23 -24.04
C ASN A 23 -7.34 -3.58 -24.35
N ASP A 24 -6.86 -4.64 -23.68
CA ASP A 24 -7.46 -5.96 -23.71
C ASP A 24 -8.89 -5.93 -23.18
N ILE A 25 -9.15 -5.24 -22.06
CA ILE A 25 -10.50 -5.02 -21.51
C ILE A 25 -11.40 -4.32 -22.54
N LYS A 26 -10.93 -3.22 -23.15
CA LYS A 26 -11.63 -2.49 -24.22
C LYS A 26 -11.94 -3.40 -25.40
N SER A 27 -11.02 -4.29 -25.76
CA SER A 27 -11.22 -5.24 -26.84
C SER A 27 -12.22 -6.34 -26.48
N ILE A 28 -12.18 -6.89 -25.26
CA ILE A 28 -13.12 -7.92 -24.79
C ILE A 28 -14.55 -7.37 -24.82
N CYS A 29 -14.78 -6.18 -24.27
CA CYS A 29 -16.12 -5.57 -24.21
C CYS A 29 -16.73 -5.27 -25.59
N LYS A 30 -15.90 -5.16 -26.64
CA LYS A 30 -16.32 -4.90 -28.03
C LYS A 30 -16.34 -6.15 -28.91
N THR A 31 -15.87 -7.29 -28.40
CA THR A 31 -15.83 -8.54 -29.17
C THR A 31 -17.16 -9.26 -29.02
N VAL A 32 -17.78 -9.61 -30.15
CA VAL A 32 -18.93 -10.53 -30.19
C VAL A 32 -18.45 -11.91 -29.75
N ALA A 33 -18.64 -12.22 -28.47
CA ALA A 33 -18.20 -13.46 -27.86
C ALA A 33 -19.07 -14.64 -28.33
N ILE A 34 -20.38 -14.42 -28.49
CA ILE A 34 -21.32 -15.46 -28.96
C ILE A 34 -21.84 -15.06 -30.34
N LYS A 35 -21.26 -15.67 -31.39
CA LYS A 35 -21.55 -15.33 -32.79
C LYS A 35 -22.95 -15.71 -33.24
N GLU A 36 -23.52 -16.79 -32.69
CA GLU A 36 -24.83 -17.31 -33.09
C GLU A 36 -25.95 -16.31 -32.77
N ASP A 37 -25.82 -15.62 -31.64
CA ASP A 37 -26.82 -14.68 -31.12
C ASP A 37 -26.36 -13.21 -31.18
N ASN A 38 -25.18 -12.93 -31.76
CA ASN A 38 -24.53 -11.62 -31.80
C ASN A 38 -24.47 -10.92 -30.43
N LEU A 39 -24.03 -11.66 -29.40
CA LEU A 39 -23.98 -11.17 -28.03
C LEU A 39 -22.59 -10.64 -27.66
N LEU A 40 -22.60 -9.46 -27.03
CA LEU A 40 -21.49 -8.83 -26.33
C LEU A 40 -21.60 -9.06 -24.82
N VAL A 41 -20.50 -8.89 -24.10
CA VAL A 41 -20.52 -8.77 -22.64
C VAL A 41 -21.26 -7.51 -22.24
N HIS A 42 -22.22 -7.61 -21.31
CA HIS A 42 -22.99 -6.47 -20.85
C HIS A 42 -22.12 -5.48 -20.06
N PRO A 43 -22.12 -4.16 -20.37
CA PRO A 43 -21.31 -3.16 -19.65
C PRO A 43 -21.57 -3.12 -18.14
N ASP A 44 -22.84 -3.17 -17.72
CA ASP A 44 -23.22 -3.26 -16.29
C ASP A 44 -23.07 -4.65 -15.66
N GLY A 45 -22.71 -5.65 -16.48
CA GLY A 45 -22.74 -7.06 -16.11
C GLY A 45 -21.56 -7.50 -15.26
N PRO A 46 -21.72 -8.55 -14.43
CA PRO A 46 -20.63 -9.10 -13.61
C PRO A 46 -19.55 -9.84 -14.43
N LEU A 47 -19.76 -10.08 -15.73
CA LEU A 47 -18.73 -10.58 -16.66
C LEU A 47 -17.83 -9.47 -17.21
N ASN A 48 -18.14 -8.19 -16.99
CA ASN A 48 -17.29 -7.10 -17.48
C ASN A 48 -15.96 -7.07 -16.71
N PRO A 49 -14.81 -7.30 -17.36
CA PRO A 49 -13.51 -7.34 -16.69
C PRO A 49 -13.08 -5.98 -16.10
N LEU A 50 -13.68 -4.87 -16.56
CA LEU A 50 -13.44 -3.54 -15.98
C LEU A 50 -13.74 -3.51 -14.48
N ARG A 51 -14.76 -4.27 -14.04
CA ARG A 51 -15.13 -4.35 -12.63
C ARG A 51 -14.00 -4.93 -11.78
N GLY A 52 -13.37 -6.02 -12.24
CA GLY A 52 -12.21 -6.62 -11.59
C GLY A 52 -11.01 -5.68 -11.59
N TYR A 53 -10.75 -5.01 -12.72
CA TYR A 53 -9.68 -4.01 -12.86
C TYR A 53 -9.80 -2.88 -11.83
N ILE A 54 -10.96 -2.24 -11.73
CA ILE A 54 -11.13 -1.11 -10.79
C ILE A 54 -11.06 -1.59 -9.34
N MET A 55 -11.71 -2.71 -8.99
CA MET A 55 -11.64 -3.26 -7.63
C MET A 55 -10.21 -3.63 -7.22
N HIS A 56 -9.42 -4.15 -8.16
CA HIS A 56 -8.01 -4.42 -7.96
C HIS A 56 -7.22 -3.13 -7.71
N ARG A 57 -7.34 -2.12 -8.59
CA ARG A 57 -6.66 -0.83 -8.47
C ARG A 57 -7.06 -0.05 -7.20
N SER A 58 -8.28 -0.26 -6.71
CA SER A 58 -8.76 0.29 -5.44
C SER A 58 -8.25 -0.47 -4.20
N GLY A 59 -7.64 -1.64 -4.36
CA GLY A 59 -7.04 -2.42 -3.27
C GLY A 59 -8.04 -3.16 -2.39
N TYR A 60 -9.28 -3.39 -2.85
CA TYR A 60 -10.34 -3.95 -2.00
C TYR A 60 -10.03 -5.37 -1.54
N MET A 61 -9.62 -6.26 -2.44
CA MET A 61 -9.28 -7.64 -2.08
C MET A 61 -7.95 -7.71 -1.32
N TYR A 62 -7.00 -6.83 -1.63
CA TYR A 62 -5.76 -6.66 -0.87
C TYR A 62 -6.05 -6.34 0.60
N ASN A 63 -6.85 -5.29 0.85
CA ASN A 63 -7.26 -4.88 2.19
C ASN A 63 -8.02 -6.01 2.90
N LYS A 64 -9.00 -6.61 2.21
CA LYS A 64 -9.83 -7.67 2.76
C LYS A 64 -9.00 -8.89 3.16
N ARG A 65 -8.07 -9.35 2.33
CA ARG A 65 -7.25 -10.53 2.66
C ARG A 65 -6.24 -10.26 3.78
N LEU A 66 -5.63 -9.08 3.83
CA LEU A 66 -4.54 -8.84 4.76
C LEU A 66 -5.00 -8.32 6.13
N TYR A 67 -6.14 -7.62 6.19
CA TYR A 67 -6.50 -6.83 7.37
C TYR A 67 -7.85 -7.17 7.99
N SER A 68 -8.66 -8.04 7.38
CA SER A 68 -9.97 -8.41 7.94
C SER A 68 -9.88 -8.88 9.39
N PRO A 69 -10.80 -8.45 10.27
CA PRO A 69 -10.79 -8.80 11.68
C PRO A 69 -11.04 -10.29 11.96
N GLU A 70 -11.56 -11.04 10.99
CA GLU A 70 -11.73 -12.49 11.05
C GLU A 70 -10.43 -13.26 10.83
N ILE A 71 -9.41 -12.62 10.28
CA ILE A 71 -8.12 -13.25 9.97
C ILE A 71 -7.16 -12.99 11.13
N ASN A 72 -6.66 -14.06 11.73
CA ASN A 72 -5.57 -14.05 12.69
C ASN A 72 -4.24 -14.16 11.95
N THR A 73 -3.60 -13.00 11.71
CA THR A 73 -2.27 -12.96 11.09
C THR A 73 -1.21 -13.60 11.99
N LYS A 74 -0.41 -14.52 11.46
CA LYS A 74 0.64 -15.17 12.24
C LYS A 74 1.91 -14.33 12.25
N TYR A 75 2.14 -13.62 13.35
CA TYR A 75 3.38 -12.93 13.63
C TYR A 75 3.77 -13.01 15.12
N SER A 76 4.99 -12.58 15.44
CA SER A 76 5.44 -12.30 16.82
C SER A 76 6.54 -11.27 16.82
N LEU A 77 6.62 -10.44 17.86
CA LEU A 77 7.71 -9.50 18.10
C LEU A 77 8.24 -9.68 19.52
N LYS A 78 9.55 -9.86 19.67
CA LYS A 78 10.21 -10.04 20.96
C LYS A 78 11.44 -9.16 21.06
N LYS A 79 11.73 -8.68 22.27
CA LYS A 79 13.02 -8.08 22.61
C LYS A 79 14.03 -9.20 22.85
N THR A 80 15.23 -9.07 22.30
CA THR A 80 16.32 -10.04 22.48
C THR A 80 17.38 -9.48 23.43
N ASP A 81 18.09 -10.38 24.12
CA ASP A 81 19.17 -10.02 25.05
C ASP A 81 20.47 -9.61 24.33
N GLU A 82 20.52 -9.78 23.01
CA GLU A 82 21.64 -9.39 22.16
C GLU A 82 21.62 -7.87 21.92
N VAL A 83 22.78 -7.21 21.95
CA VAL A 83 22.94 -5.79 21.63
C VAL A 83 23.61 -5.71 20.27
N LEU A 84 22.98 -5.00 19.33
CA LEU A 84 23.56 -4.71 18.02
C LEU A 84 24.46 -3.47 18.19
N ASP A 85 25.75 -3.72 18.44
CA ASP A 85 26.84 -2.73 18.45
C ASP A 85 27.05 -1.91 19.74
N ASP A 86 28.15 -1.15 19.77
CA ASP A 86 28.71 -0.37 20.91
C ASP A 86 27.76 0.68 21.50
N ASP A 87 26.56 0.88 20.92
CA ASP A 87 25.58 1.94 21.25
C ASP A 87 24.45 1.46 22.18
N HIS A 88 24.56 0.24 22.75
CA HIS A 88 23.60 -0.32 23.71
C HIS A 88 22.13 -0.44 23.23
N SER A 89 21.87 -0.37 21.91
CA SER A 89 20.51 -0.48 21.37
C SER A 89 19.97 -1.92 21.50
N PRO A 90 18.75 -2.11 22.01
CA PRO A 90 18.16 -3.43 22.15
C PRO A 90 17.84 -4.02 20.78
N SER A 91 18.24 -5.27 20.54
CA SER A 91 17.81 -5.99 19.34
C SER A 91 16.38 -6.55 19.50
N TYR A 92 15.69 -6.74 18.38
CA TYR A 92 14.34 -7.28 18.33
C TYR A 92 14.25 -8.43 17.32
N GLU A 93 13.58 -9.51 17.72
CA GLU A 93 13.25 -10.63 16.84
C GLU A 93 11.79 -10.50 16.39
N TYR A 94 11.60 -10.05 15.14
CA TYR A 94 10.31 -10.10 14.47
C TYR A 94 10.20 -11.36 13.61
N THR A 95 9.06 -12.05 13.71
CA THR A 95 8.75 -13.20 12.86
C THR A 95 7.39 -13.02 12.23
N ARG A 96 7.33 -13.07 10.89
CA ARG A 96 6.09 -13.11 10.11
C ARG A 96 5.97 -14.43 9.35
N LYS A 97 4.85 -15.15 9.49
CA LYS A 97 4.59 -16.44 8.80
C LYS A 97 3.23 -16.45 8.08
N PRO A 98 3.09 -15.75 6.94
CA PRO A 98 1.82 -15.56 6.22
C PRO A 98 1.09 -16.85 5.82
N VAL A 99 1.85 -17.89 5.44
CA VAL A 99 1.31 -19.24 5.19
C VAL A 99 0.54 -19.85 6.35
N ASN A 100 0.73 -19.35 7.57
CA ASN A 100 0.09 -19.84 8.79
C ASN A 100 -1.02 -18.91 9.28
N ASP A 101 -1.40 -17.90 8.51
CA ASP A 101 -2.59 -17.10 8.79
C ASP A 101 -3.82 -18.00 8.79
N LYS A 102 -4.72 -17.76 9.75
CA LYS A 102 -5.92 -18.57 9.94
C LYS A 102 -7.10 -17.68 10.28
N VAL A 103 -8.29 -18.24 10.25
CA VAL A 103 -9.47 -17.59 10.79
C VAL A 103 -9.41 -17.67 12.33
N TYR A 104 -9.87 -16.63 13.03
CA TYR A 104 -10.05 -16.68 14.49
C TYR A 104 -11.07 -17.76 14.87
N ASP A 105 -10.81 -18.45 15.99
CA ASP A 105 -11.71 -19.50 16.50
C ASP A 105 -12.96 -18.90 17.19
N ASP A 106 -12.85 -17.64 17.63
CA ASP A 106 -13.80 -16.89 18.48
C ASP A 106 -14.38 -15.67 17.74
N ILE A 107 -14.77 -15.82 16.48
CA ILE A 107 -15.58 -14.82 15.77
C ILE A 107 -16.95 -14.78 16.48
N HIS A 108 -17.27 -13.65 17.13
CA HIS A 108 -18.45 -13.48 17.97
C HIS A 108 -19.76 -13.88 17.26
N GLU A 109 -20.77 -14.26 18.06
CA GLU A 109 -22.04 -14.87 17.67
C GLU A 109 -22.62 -14.30 16.36
N LYS A 110 -22.70 -15.22 15.39
CA LYS A 110 -23.19 -15.12 14.00
C LYS A 110 -22.09 -14.70 12.99
N SER A 111 -21.73 -15.49 11.97
CA SER A 111 -22.41 -16.59 11.30
C SER A 111 -21.38 -17.60 10.79
N GLU A 112 -21.74 -18.89 10.80
CA GLU A 112 -20.98 -19.98 10.18
C GLU A 112 -20.49 -19.66 8.75
N TYR A 113 -21.20 -18.75 8.08
CA TYR A 113 -20.85 -18.19 6.79
C TYR A 113 -19.53 -17.41 6.83
N LEU A 114 -19.35 -16.43 7.73
CA LEU A 114 -18.13 -15.61 7.77
C LEU A 114 -16.87 -16.44 8.05
N THR A 115 -16.95 -17.42 8.94
CA THR A 115 -15.83 -18.36 9.20
C THR A 115 -15.46 -19.15 7.95
N GLN A 116 -16.46 -19.71 7.26
CA GLN A 116 -16.22 -20.45 6.02
C GLN A 116 -15.75 -19.54 4.88
N PHE A 117 -16.31 -18.34 4.74
CA PHE A 117 -15.93 -17.34 3.76
C PHE A 117 -14.46 -16.96 3.90
N HIS A 118 -14.03 -16.58 5.11
CA HIS A 118 -12.63 -16.22 5.36
C HIS A 118 -11.69 -17.41 5.24
N THR A 119 -12.16 -18.63 5.53
CA THR A 119 -11.41 -19.85 5.26
C THR A 119 -11.18 -20.04 3.75
N GLN A 120 -12.19 -19.80 2.91
CA GLN A 120 -12.01 -19.83 1.46
C GLN A 120 -11.15 -18.68 0.96
N LEU A 121 -11.33 -17.46 1.50
CA LEU A 121 -10.51 -16.29 1.19
C LEU A 121 -9.02 -16.56 1.39
N ILE A 122 -8.62 -17.14 2.53
CA ILE A 122 -7.22 -17.50 2.79
C ILE A 122 -6.71 -18.56 1.82
N LYS A 123 -7.53 -19.56 1.45
CA LYS A 123 -7.14 -20.62 0.50
C LYS A 123 -6.99 -20.10 -0.93
N MET A 124 -7.92 -19.24 -1.36
CA MET A 124 -7.93 -18.65 -2.69
C MET A 124 -6.86 -17.56 -2.85
N PHE A 125 -6.55 -16.84 -1.76
CA PHE A 125 -5.54 -15.79 -1.72
C PHE A 125 -4.50 -16.10 -0.62
N PRO A 126 -3.65 -17.11 -0.81
CA PRO A 126 -2.73 -17.64 0.21
C PRO A 126 -1.77 -16.60 0.81
N SER A 127 -1.36 -15.60 0.03
CA SER A 127 -0.44 -14.54 0.46
C SER A 127 0.84 -15.08 1.09
N ALA A 128 1.53 -15.99 0.41
CA ALA A 128 2.44 -16.94 1.05
C ALA A 128 3.74 -16.31 1.63
N ASP A 129 4.16 -15.17 1.11
CA ASP A 129 5.27 -14.33 1.61
C ASP A 129 4.79 -13.01 2.25
N GLY A 130 3.48 -12.81 2.36
CA GLY A 130 2.88 -11.59 2.88
C GLY A 130 2.47 -10.59 1.78
N SER A 131 2.82 -10.87 0.52
CA SER A 131 2.27 -10.17 -0.63
C SER A 131 0.90 -10.73 -1.03
N PHE A 132 0.03 -9.86 -1.55
CA PHE A 132 -1.26 -10.31 -2.07
C PHE A 132 -1.08 -11.18 -3.32
N SER A 133 -1.58 -12.41 -3.28
CA SER A 133 -1.43 -13.37 -4.37
C SER A 133 -2.47 -14.49 -4.32
N ILE A 134 -2.87 -14.97 -5.50
CA ILE A 134 -3.61 -16.23 -5.67
C ILE A 134 -2.70 -17.46 -5.72
N VAL A 135 -1.38 -17.28 -5.80
CA VAL A 135 -0.46 -18.41 -5.93
C VAL A 135 0.17 -18.79 -4.60
N SER A 136 0.31 -20.10 -4.41
CA SER A 136 0.93 -20.73 -3.25
C SER A 136 2.05 -21.65 -3.71
N GLY A 137 3.05 -21.87 -2.86
CA GLY A 137 3.98 -22.97 -3.08
C GLY A 137 3.46 -24.36 -2.82
N SER A 138 2.28 -24.49 -2.22
CA SER A 138 1.68 -25.81 -2.03
C SER A 138 1.17 -26.36 -3.37
N GLN A 139 1.49 -27.62 -3.64
CA GLN A 139 1.06 -28.31 -4.86
C GLN A 139 -0.42 -28.72 -4.83
N ASP A 140 -1.09 -28.63 -3.68
CA ASP A 140 -2.49 -29.04 -3.45
C ASP A 140 -3.45 -27.83 -3.40
N THR A 141 -3.09 -26.70 -4.02
CA THR A 141 -3.94 -25.49 -4.06
C THR A 141 -4.78 -25.38 -5.32
N MET A 142 -5.78 -24.49 -5.28
CA MET A 142 -6.64 -24.18 -6.43
C MET A 142 -5.83 -23.72 -7.64
N TYR A 143 -4.97 -22.71 -7.50
CA TYR A 143 -4.14 -22.22 -8.60
C TYR A 143 -3.26 -23.34 -9.19
N SER A 144 -2.51 -24.05 -8.32
CA SER A 144 -1.62 -25.14 -8.72
C SER A 144 -2.33 -26.28 -9.47
N PHE A 145 -3.63 -26.46 -9.23
CA PHE A 145 -4.45 -27.42 -9.96
C PHE A 145 -4.86 -26.89 -11.33
N LEU A 146 -5.33 -25.65 -11.43
CA LEU A 146 -5.82 -25.05 -12.67
C LEU A 146 -4.73 -24.92 -13.74
N ILE A 147 -3.48 -24.67 -13.35
CA ILE A 147 -2.36 -24.49 -14.28
C ILE A 147 -1.65 -25.78 -14.69
N LYS A 148 -2.13 -26.97 -14.28
CA LYS A 148 -1.52 -28.23 -14.74
C LYS A 148 -1.82 -28.44 -16.20
N ASP A 149 -0.86 -28.90 -16.99
CA ASP A 149 -1.04 -29.17 -18.42
C ASP A 149 -2.28 -30.02 -18.74
N GLU A 150 -2.54 -31.04 -17.91
CA GLU A 150 -3.69 -31.95 -18.03
C GLU A 150 -5.06 -31.32 -17.66
N VAL A 151 -5.05 -30.22 -16.90
CA VAL A 151 -6.25 -29.48 -16.45
C VAL A 151 -6.46 -28.20 -17.27
N TRP A 152 -5.40 -27.63 -17.84
CA TRP A 152 -5.38 -26.30 -18.43
C TRP A 152 -6.47 -26.10 -19.49
N ALA A 153 -6.70 -27.10 -20.34
CA ALA A 153 -7.74 -27.07 -21.37
C ALA A 153 -9.18 -26.97 -20.81
N GLU A 154 -9.41 -27.46 -19.58
CA GLU A 154 -10.72 -27.42 -18.90
C GLU A 154 -10.79 -26.31 -17.84
N SER A 155 -9.71 -25.55 -17.63
CA SER A 155 -9.61 -24.53 -16.58
C SER A 155 -10.69 -23.45 -16.69
N MET A 156 -11.01 -23.00 -17.91
CA MET A 156 -12.05 -21.99 -18.15
C MET A 156 -13.45 -22.51 -17.82
N TYR A 157 -13.75 -23.78 -18.09
CA TYR A 157 -15.01 -24.41 -17.65
C TYR A 157 -15.08 -24.57 -16.12
N ILE A 158 -13.96 -24.86 -15.45
CA ILE A 158 -13.91 -24.90 -13.98
C ILE A 158 -14.25 -23.51 -13.41
N LEU A 159 -13.62 -22.45 -13.93
CA LEU A 159 -13.88 -21.07 -13.50
C LEU A 159 -15.31 -20.63 -13.82
N ALA A 160 -15.82 -20.95 -15.01
CA ALA A 160 -17.21 -20.68 -15.40
C ALA A 160 -18.20 -21.36 -14.44
N GLY A 161 -17.90 -22.60 -14.03
CA GLY A 161 -18.70 -23.29 -13.05
C GLY A 161 -18.73 -22.59 -11.68
N LEU A 162 -17.57 -22.17 -11.18
CA LEU A 162 -17.48 -21.41 -9.92
C LEU A 162 -18.20 -20.07 -10.00
N PHE A 163 -18.07 -19.36 -11.12
CA PHE A 163 -18.76 -18.10 -11.39
C PHE A 163 -20.28 -18.28 -11.31
N LEU A 164 -20.84 -19.28 -12.01
CA LEU A 164 -22.28 -19.54 -12.03
C LEU A 164 -22.83 -19.94 -10.65
N LEU A 165 -22.10 -20.78 -9.90
CA LEU A 165 -22.46 -21.08 -8.51
C LEU A 165 -22.49 -19.81 -7.64
N SER A 166 -21.55 -18.87 -7.84
CA SER A 166 -21.52 -17.61 -7.11
C SER A 166 -22.67 -16.66 -7.48
N GLU A 167 -23.17 -16.74 -8.70
CA GLU A 167 -24.36 -16.00 -9.19
C GLU A 167 -25.68 -16.74 -8.90
N GLN A 168 -25.69 -17.67 -7.94
CA GLN A 168 -26.89 -18.39 -7.48
C GLN A 168 -27.53 -19.31 -8.54
N ILE A 169 -26.73 -19.77 -9.51
CA ILE A 169 -27.14 -20.77 -10.51
C ILE A 169 -26.66 -22.14 -10.09
N ASN A 170 -27.60 -23.08 -9.97
CA ASN A 170 -27.25 -24.46 -9.66
C ASN A 170 -26.76 -25.17 -10.93
N ILE A 171 -25.54 -25.69 -10.88
CA ILE A 171 -24.92 -26.44 -11.98
C ILE A 171 -24.43 -27.82 -11.50
N PRO A 172 -24.43 -28.85 -12.37
CA PRO A 172 -24.10 -30.23 -12.00
C PRO A 172 -22.58 -30.49 -11.87
N ILE A 173 -21.85 -29.61 -11.18
CA ILE A 173 -20.43 -29.79 -10.84
C ILE A 173 -20.28 -30.55 -9.51
N ASN A 174 -19.62 -31.72 -9.51
CA ASN A 174 -19.53 -32.58 -8.33
C ASN A 174 -18.15 -33.24 -8.21
N VAL A 175 -17.85 -33.73 -7.00
CA VAL A 175 -16.68 -34.54 -6.73
C VAL A 175 -17.10 -36.00 -6.58
N GLU A 176 -16.92 -36.80 -7.63
CA GLU A 176 -17.20 -38.23 -7.60
C GLU A 176 -16.05 -38.99 -6.91
N THR A 177 -16.37 -39.92 -6.02
CA THR A 177 -15.38 -40.84 -5.43
C THR A 177 -15.62 -42.25 -5.96
N LYS A 178 -14.67 -42.79 -6.72
CA LYS A 178 -14.72 -44.17 -7.25
C LYS A 178 -13.39 -44.87 -6.97
N LYS A 179 -13.44 -46.03 -6.31
CA LYS A 179 -12.25 -46.84 -5.97
C LYS A 179 -11.13 -46.00 -5.29
N GLU A 180 -11.50 -45.21 -4.28
CA GLU A 180 -10.60 -44.31 -3.53
C GLU A 180 -10.00 -43.12 -4.31
N GLU A 181 -10.26 -42.99 -5.61
CA GLU A 181 -9.85 -41.83 -6.41
C GLU A 181 -10.99 -40.80 -6.50
N LYS A 182 -10.69 -39.55 -6.13
CA LYS A 182 -11.61 -38.41 -6.29
C LYS A 182 -11.47 -37.80 -7.69
N LYS A 183 -12.59 -37.50 -8.32
CA LYS A 183 -12.68 -36.83 -9.62
C LYS A 183 -13.59 -35.61 -9.56
N LEU A 184 -13.14 -34.48 -10.08
CA LEU A 184 -13.99 -33.33 -10.34
C LEU A 184 -14.69 -33.53 -11.69
N VAL A 185 -16.01 -33.51 -11.67
CA VAL A 185 -16.83 -33.76 -12.86
C VAL A 185 -17.89 -32.68 -12.99
N LEU A 186 -17.99 -32.08 -14.17
CA LEU A 186 -19.11 -31.23 -14.58
C LEU A 186 -19.72 -31.84 -15.83
N LYS A 187 -21.02 -32.14 -15.75
CA LYS A 187 -21.78 -32.74 -16.85
C LYS A 187 -22.70 -31.71 -17.48
N SER A 188 -23.22 -32.00 -18.67
CA SER A 188 -24.44 -31.36 -19.13
C SER A 188 -25.59 -31.64 -18.18
N ALA A 189 -26.62 -30.81 -18.22
CA ALA A 189 -27.82 -30.95 -17.38
C ALA A 189 -28.52 -32.31 -17.56
N ASP A 190 -28.42 -32.94 -18.73
CA ASP A 190 -28.92 -34.30 -18.98
C ASP A 190 -28.01 -35.42 -18.45
N GLY A 191 -26.74 -35.11 -18.16
CA GLY A 191 -25.73 -36.04 -17.70
C GLY A 191 -24.98 -36.78 -18.81
N GLU A 192 -25.24 -36.51 -20.09
CA GLU A 192 -24.68 -37.22 -21.25
C GLU A 192 -23.27 -36.75 -21.61
N ASN A 193 -23.08 -35.43 -21.69
CA ASN A 193 -21.81 -34.79 -22.00
C ASN A 193 -21.05 -34.44 -20.72
N LYS A 194 -19.73 -34.40 -20.81
CA LYS A 194 -18.84 -33.95 -19.72
C LYS A 194 -18.04 -32.76 -20.19
N TYR A 195 -18.18 -31.64 -19.49
CA TYR A 195 -17.37 -30.45 -19.68
C TYR A 195 -16.07 -30.52 -18.87
N ILE A 196 -16.08 -31.23 -17.73
CA ILE A 196 -14.91 -31.44 -16.87
C ILE A 196 -14.85 -32.92 -16.45
N ASP A 197 -13.68 -33.56 -16.55
CA ASP A 197 -13.41 -34.91 -15.99
C ASP A 197 -11.96 -35.01 -15.49
N GLN A 198 -11.68 -34.32 -14.38
CA GLN A 198 -10.34 -34.18 -13.84
C GLN A 198 -10.10 -35.06 -12.62
N LYS A 199 -8.98 -35.79 -12.63
CA LYS A 199 -8.56 -36.62 -11.50
C LYS A 199 -7.86 -35.79 -10.43
N LYS A 200 -7.93 -36.26 -9.17
CA LYS A 200 -7.19 -35.67 -8.04
C LYS A 200 -7.39 -34.16 -7.92
N PRO A 201 -8.64 -33.67 -7.78
CA PRO A 201 -8.89 -32.26 -7.57
C PRO A 201 -8.22 -31.78 -6.28
N SER A 202 -7.78 -30.53 -6.29
CA SER A 202 -7.20 -29.90 -5.10
C SER A 202 -8.23 -29.80 -3.98
N LYS A 203 -7.77 -29.91 -2.74
CA LYS A 203 -8.66 -29.77 -1.58
C LYS A 203 -9.36 -28.42 -1.53
N ASP A 204 -8.69 -27.37 -2.00
CA ASP A 204 -9.22 -26.02 -2.02
C ASP A 204 -10.41 -25.88 -2.96
N ILE A 205 -10.33 -26.41 -4.19
CA ILE A 205 -11.46 -26.40 -5.15
C ILE A 205 -12.64 -27.20 -4.60
N VAL A 206 -12.39 -28.38 -4.06
CA VAL A 206 -13.45 -29.20 -3.46
C VAL A 206 -14.13 -28.45 -2.31
N SER A 207 -13.33 -27.80 -1.46
CA SER A 207 -13.85 -27.01 -0.34
C SER A 207 -14.67 -25.81 -0.81
N LEU A 208 -14.22 -25.12 -1.86
CA LEU A 208 -14.90 -23.95 -2.43
C LEU A 208 -16.24 -24.35 -3.07
N ILE A 209 -16.26 -25.41 -3.89
CA ILE A 209 -17.51 -25.89 -4.52
C ILE A 209 -18.54 -26.26 -3.45
N ASN A 210 -18.13 -26.97 -2.40
CA ASN A 210 -19.02 -27.33 -1.30
C ASN A 210 -19.54 -26.10 -0.55
N PHE A 211 -18.68 -25.10 -0.31
CA PHE A 211 -19.06 -23.84 0.30
C PHE A 211 -20.08 -23.07 -0.57
N LEU A 212 -19.81 -22.90 -1.86
CA LEU A 212 -20.72 -22.21 -2.78
C LEU A 212 -22.07 -22.92 -2.83
N LYS A 213 -22.09 -24.25 -3.01
CA LYS A 213 -23.32 -25.05 -3.04
C LYS A 213 -24.15 -24.98 -1.77
N LYS A 214 -23.50 -24.86 -0.60
CA LYS A 214 -24.20 -24.72 0.69
C LYS A 214 -25.03 -23.43 0.77
N TYR A 215 -24.59 -22.38 0.08
CA TYR A 215 -25.23 -21.05 0.09
C TYR A 215 -25.85 -20.66 -1.26
N ILE A 216 -26.12 -21.65 -2.11
CA ILE A 216 -27.10 -21.52 -3.20
C ILE A 216 -28.49 -21.68 -2.58
N ASP A 217 -29.46 -20.86 -3.00
CA ASP A 217 -30.87 -20.91 -2.54
C ASP A 217 -31.13 -20.48 -1.09
N SER A 218 -30.12 -20.08 -0.32
CA SER A 218 -30.32 -19.54 1.04
C SER A 218 -31.09 -18.21 1.10
N GLY A 219 -31.42 -17.62 -0.06
CA GLY A 219 -32.36 -16.50 -0.18
C GLY A 219 -33.83 -16.86 0.04
N SER A 220 -34.19 -18.16 0.02
CA SER A 220 -35.57 -18.64 0.21
C SER A 220 -35.81 -19.43 1.51
N ALA A 221 -34.80 -19.58 2.37
CA ALA A 221 -34.91 -20.33 3.63
C ALA A 221 -35.41 -19.42 4.77
N ASP A 222 -36.39 -19.92 5.53
CA ASP A 222 -37.10 -19.30 6.66
C ASP A 222 -36.41 -18.10 7.35
N SER A 223 -37.14 -16.99 7.42
CA SER A 223 -36.78 -15.71 8.07
C SER A 223 -36.46 -15.80 9.56
N ASN A 224 -36.46 -17.00 10.16
CA ASN A 224 -36.38 -17.21 11.60
C ASN A 224 -35.13 -17.98 12.08
N SER A 225 -34.15 -18.32 11.23
CA SER A 225 -32.94 -19.03 11.74
C SER A 225 -31.58 -18.75 11.10
N MET A 226 -31.44 -17.87 10.10
CA MET A 226 -30.13 -17.41 9.62
C MET A 226 -30.11 -15.90 9.40
N GLU A 227 -28.98 -15.26 9.73
CA GLU A 227 -28.72 -13.89 9.30
C GLU A 227 -28.83 -13.77 7.79
N LYS A 228 -29.41 -12.66 7.32
CA LYS A 228 -29.47 -12.34 5.90
C LYS A 228 -28.05 -12.30 5.34
N LEU A 229 -27.78 -13.14 4.34
CA LEU A 229 -26.47 -13.17 3.69
C LEU A 229 -26.14 -11.79 3.07
N PRO A 230 -24.85 -11.44 2.98
CA PRO A 230 -24.42 -10.24 2.27
C PRO A 230 -24.91 -10.26 0.82
N THR A 231 -25.34 -9.11 0.32
CA THR A 231 -25.82 -8.95 -1.06
C THR A 231 -24.97 -7.94 -1.81
N VAL A 232 -24.93 -8.06 -3.14
CA VAL A 232 -24.37 -7.01 -3.99
C VAL A 232 -25.17 -5.71 -3.82
N PRO A 233 -24.53 -4.53 -3.85
CA PRO A 233 -25.20 -3.27 -3.59
C PRO A 233 -26.03 -2.85 -4.80
N ALA A 234 -27.21 -2.30 -4.53
CA ALA A 234 -28.09 -1.70 -5.53
C ALA A 234 -27.97 -0.17 -5.58
N THR A 235 -27.38 0.45 -4.55
CA THR A 235 -27.17 1.90 -4.48
C THR A 235 -25.77 2.23 -3.99
N TYR A 236 -25.35 3.49 -4.18
CA TYR A 236 -24.08 3.98 -3.68
C TYR A 236 -23.97 3.90 -2.16
N GLU A 237 -25.04 4.22 -1.43
CA GLU A 237 -25.05 4.16 0.04
C GLU A 237 -24.85 2.73 0.54
N GLN A 238 -25.47 1.76 -0.14
CA GLN A 238 -25.25 0.33 0.15
C GLN A 238 -23.81 -0.08 -0.19
N PHE A 239 -23.26 0.39 -1.31
CA PHE A 239 -21.87 0.15 -1.67
C PHE A 239 -20.91 0.68 -0.59
N MET A 240 -21.13 1.91 -0.12
CA MET A 240 -20.32 2.57 0.90
C MET A 240 -20.39 1.94 2.30
N THR A 241 -21.22 0.92 2.51
CA THR A 241 -21.16 0.09 3.73
C THR A 241 -19.98 -0.89 3.72
N GLY A 242 -19.48 -1.27 2.54
CA GLY A 242 -18.44 -2.28 2.37
C GLY A 242 -18.91 -3.73 2.57
N GLU A 243 -20.19 -3.97 2.91
CA GLU A 243 -20.73 -5.33 3.16
C GLU A 243 -20.61 -6.25 1.94
N PHE A 244 -20.57 -5.69 0.73
CA PHE A 244 -20.36 -6.45 -0.51
C PHE A 244 -19.02 -7.21 -0.52
N LEU A 245 -18.02 -6.77 0.26
CA LEU A 245 -16.71 -7.42 0.38
C LEU A 245 -16.82 -8.82 1.01
N ASN A 246 -17.95 -9.13 1.65
CA ASN A 246 -18.27 -10.44 2.21
C ASN A 246 -19.15 -11.30 1.28
N THR A 247 -19.40 -10.88 0.04
CA THR A 247 -20.21 -11.65 -0.92
C THR A 247 -19.39 -12.72 -1.65
N ILE A 248 -20.01 -13.88 -1.92
CA ILE A 248 -19.36 -14.93 -2.72
C ILE A 248 -19.04 -14.47 -4.14
N GLN A 249 -19.84 -13.54 -4.70
CA GLN A 249 -19.61 -12.92 -5.99
C GLN A 249 -18.30 -12.14 -5.99
N PHE A 250 -18.06 -11.28 -4.98
CA PHE A 250 -16.81 -10.53 -4.86
C PHE A 250 -15.59 -11.48 -4.74
N LEU A 251 -15.71 -12.54 -3.92
CA LEU A 251 -14.63 -13.52 -3.73
C LEU A 251 -14.25 -14.24 -5.03
N VAL A 252 -15.23 -14.78 -5.74
CA VAL A 252 -15.00 -15.57 -6.97
C VAL A 252 -14.58 -14.69 -8.13
N GLN A 253 -15.24 -13.54 -8.33
CA GLN A 253 -14.92 -12.63 -9.44
C GLN A 253 -13.52 -12.02 -9.30
N SER A 254 -13.11 -11.68 -8.07
CA SER A 254 -11.74 -11.21 -7.83
C SER A 254 -10.70 -12.28 -8.17
N TYR A 255 -10.97 -13.56 -7.84
CA TYR A 255 -10.05 -14.64 -8.18
C TYR A 255 -9.95 -14.88 -9.69
N ILE A 256 -11.08 -14.83 -10.40
CA ILE A 256 -11.11 -14.98 -11.87
C ILE A 256 -10.29 -13.86 -12.52
N TYR A 257 -10.46 -12.61 -12.06
CA TYR A 257 -9.70 -11.47 -12.56
C TYR A 257 -8.19 -11.61 -12.31
N GLU A 258 -7.76 -12.09 -11.14
CA GLU A 258 -6.33 -12.32 -10.86
C GLU A 258 -5.76 -13.55 -11.59
N PHE A 259 -6.60 -14.46 -12.09
CA PHE A 259 -6.17 -15.70 -12.75
C PHE A 259 -6.05 -15.56 -14.28
N ILE A 260 -7.02 -14.90 -14.94
CA ILE A 260 -7.07 -14.81 -16.39
C ILE A 260 -6.33 -13.57 -16.88
N SER A 261 -5.27 -13.78 -17.67
CA SER A 261 -4.31 -12.73 -18.03
C SER A 261 -4.21 -12.39 -19.50
N THR A 262 -5.04 -13.01 -20.33
CA THR A 262 -5.02 -12.75 -21.77
C THR A 262 -6.45 -12.60 -22.26
N LYS A 263 -6.63 -11.70 -23.23
CA LYS A 263 -7.91 -11.54 -23.92
C LYS A 263 -8.51 -12.86 -24.38
N ASP A 264 -7.72 -13.69 -25.07
CA ASP A 264 -8.21 -14.93 -25.66
C ASP A 264 -8.75 -15.90 -24.60
N LYS A 265 -8.03 -16.08 -23.49
CA LYS A 265 -8.52 -16.91 -22.37
C LYS A 265 -9.75 -16.32 -21.70
N TYR A 266 -9.88 -15.00 -21.64
CA TYR A 266 -11.08 -14.37 -21.10
C TYR A 266 -12.29 -14.60 -22.01
N ILE A 267 -12.12 -14.53 -23.34
CA ILE A 267 -13.18 -14.89 -24.29
C ILE A 267 -13.57 -16.37 -24.15
N GLU A 268 -12.61 -17.29 -24.05
CA GLU A 268 -12.89 -18.72 -23.79
C GLU A 268 -13.69 -18.91 -22.48
N PHE A 269 -13.39 -18.15 -21.43
CA PHE A 269 -14.16 -18.15 -20.19
C PHE A 269 -15.59 -17.64 -20.38
N VAL A 270 -15.79 -16.54 -21.11
CA VAL A 270 -17.12 -15.99 -21.41
C VAL A 270 -17.95 -16.99 -22.23
N GLU A 271 -17.35 -17.63 -23.24
CA GLU A 271 -17.99 -18.68 -24.04
C GLU A 271 -18.37 -19.91 -23.18
N ALA A 272 -17.51 -20.32 -22.25
CA ALA A 272 -17.80 -21.40 -21.32
C ALA A 272 -18.97 -21.06 -20.39
N VAL A 273 -19.04 -19.83 -19.87
CA VAL A 273 -20.18 -19.34 -19.06
C VAL A 273 -21.48 -19.39 -19.85
N HIS A 274 -21.47 -18.90 -21.09
CA HIS A 274 -22.65 -18.96 -21.97
C HIS A 274 -23.09 -20.40 -22.23
N THR A 275 -22.15 -21.27 -22.59
CA THR A 275 -22.41 -22.69 -22.89
C THR A 275 -23.08 -23.39 -21.70
N LEU A 276 -22.56 -23.18 -20.49
CA LEU A 276 -23.12 -23.80 -19.28
C LEU A 276 -24.50 -23.23 -18.93
N LEU A 277 -24.72 -21.93 -19.12
CA LEU A 277 -26.03 -21.31 -18.88
C LEU A 277 -27.08 -21.79 -19.88
N ASP A 278 -26.74 -21.80 -21.16
CA ASP A 278 -27.64 -22.22 -22.23
C ASP A 278 -28.04 -23.69 -22.11
N ASP A 279 -27.09 -24.56 -21.71
CA ASP A 279 -27.38 -25.95 -21.34
C ASP A 279 -28.40 -26.02 -20.20
N GLN A 280 -28.28 -25.21 -19.14
CA GLN A 280 -29.29 -25.20 -18.07
C GLN A 280 -30.67 -24.69 -18.55
N ILE A 281 -30.71 -23.72 -19.47
CA ILE A 281 -31.95 -23.14 -19.99
C ILE A 281 -32.69 -24.14 -20.89
N LYS A 282 -31.98 -24.75 -21.84
CA LYS A 282 -32.54 -25.65 -22.85
C LYS A 282 -32.90 -27.03 -22.30
N ASN A 283 -32.16 -27.53 -21.31
CA ASN A 283 -32.34 -28.91 -20.85
C ASN A 283 -33.65 -29.15 -20.10
N GLU A 284 -34.39 -30.20 -20.46
CA GLU A 284 -35.67 -30.55 -19.83
C GLU A 284 -35.53 -30.98 -18.36
N LYS A 285 -34.36 -31.48 -17.94
CA LYS A 285 -34.13 -31.94 -16.56
C LYS A 285 -33.86 -30.79 -15.57
N SER A 286 -33.60 -29.58 -16.06
CA SER A 286 -33.40 -28.40 -15.21
C SER A 286 -34.73 -27.92 -14.62
N THR A 287 -34.72 -27.54 -13.34
CA THR A 287 -35.93 -27.05 -12.66
C THR A 287 -36.40 -25.72 -13.26
N THR A 288 -37.71 -25.47 -13.23
CA THR A 288 -38.29 -24.21 -13.73
C THR A 288 -37.70 -22.98 -13.03
N GLU A 289 -37.46 -23.07 -11.72
CA GLU A 289 -36.82 -22.00 -10.94
C GLU A 289 -35.39 -21.73 -11.42
N ASN A 290 -34.56 -22.78 -11.58
CA ASN A 290 -33.19 -22.62 -12.06
C ASN A 290 -33.17 -22.04 -13.48
N LYS A 291 -34.09 -22.47 -14.37
CA LYS A 291 -34.24 -21.88 -15.70
C LYS A 291 -34.61 -20.41 -15.65
N SER A 292 -35.51 -20.00 -14.77
CA SER A 292 -35.89 -18.59 -14.59
C SER A 292 -34.68 -17.76 -14.18
N ARG A 293 -33.91 -18.23 -13.19
CA ARG A 293 -32.68 -17.55 -12.74
C ARG A 293 -31.61 -17.51 -13.82
N CYS A 294 -31.43 -18.59 -14.59
CA CYS A 294 -30.50 -18.61 -15.72
C CYS A 294 -30.87 -17.57 -16.78
N ASN A 295 -32.17 -17.45 -17.12
CA ASN A 295 -32.65 -16.44 -18.07
C ASN A 295 -32.47 -15.01 -17.56
N GLU A 296 -32.69 -14.76 -16.26
CA GLU A 296 -32.43 -13.46 -15.63
C GLU A 296 -30.94 -13.12 -15.66
N LEU A 297 -30.09 -14.09 -15.28
CA LEU A 297 -28.64 -13.90 -15.30
C LEU A 297 -28.13 -13.68 -16.73
N LEU A 298 -28.59 -14.44 -17.72
CA LEU A 298 -28.20 -14.28 -19.13
C LEU A 298 -28.37 -12.82 -19.60
N ARG A 299 -29.47 -12.17 -19.25
CA ARG A 299 -29.74 -10.76 -19.58
C ARG A 299 -28.82 -9.77 -18.84
N ARG A 300 -28.34 -10.13 -17.65
CA ARG A 300 -27.35 -9.35 -16.89
C ARG A 300 -25.93 -9.56 -17.39
N LEU A 301 -25.64 -10.71 -18.01
CA LEU A 301 -24.31 -11.07 -18.50
C LEU A 301 -24.05 -10.58 -19.92
N PHE A 302 -25.08 -10.61 -20.77
CA PHE A 302 -24.97 -10.38 -22.20
C PHE A 302 -25.94 -9.33 -22.71
N ILE A 303 -25.53 -8.63 -23.77
CA ILE A 303 -26.34 -7.67 -24.51
C ILE A 303 -26.18 -7.91 -26.01
N GLU A 304 -27.26 -7.76 -26.77
CA GLU A 304 -27.18 -7.79 -28.23
C GLU A 304 -26.36 -6.60 -28.73
N GLU A 305 -25.47 -6.82 -29.71
CA GLU A 305 -24.62 -5.77 -30.29
C GLU A 305 -25.44 -4.53 -30.73
N SER A 306 -26.62 -4.75 -31.32
CA SER A 306 -27.51 -3.66 -31.77
C SER A 306 -28.03 -2.77 -30.64
N LYS A 307 -28.03 -3.24 -29.39
CA LYS A 307 -28.49 -2.51 -28.20
C LYS A 307 -27.35 -1.88 -27.41
N PHE A 308 -26.10 -2.16 -27.76
CA PHE A 308 -24.93 -1.67 -27.01
C PHE A 308 -24.89 -0.13 -26.93
N SER A 309 -25.29 0.57 -27.99
CA SER A 309 -25.31 2.04 -27.99
C SER A 309 -26.34 2.68 -27.05
N SER A 310 -27.24 1.89 -26.46
CA SER A 310 -28.26 2.36 -25.50
C SER A 310 -27.83 2.29 -24.03
N VAL A 311 -26.66 1.70 -23.76
CA VAL A 311 -26.08 1.59 -22.42
C VAL A 311 -24.78 2.37 -22.34
N THR A 312 -24.37 2.73 -21.13
CA THR A 312 -23.13 3.48 -20.91
C THR A 312 -21.91 2.61 -21.20
N ASP A 313 -21.02 3.07 -22.07
CA ASP A 313 -19.71 2.43 -22.30
C ASP A 313 -18.73 2.84 -21.20
N HIS A 314 -18.83 2.18 -20.05
CA HIS A 314 -17.97 2.46 -18.90
C HIS A 314 -16.48 2.29 -19.22
N THR A 315 -16.15 1.27 -20.02
CA THR A 315 -14.78 0.96 -20.40
C THR A 315 -14.18 2.11 -21.21
N LYS A 316 -14.93 2.69 -22.15
CA LYS A 316 -14.49 3.89 -22.87
C LYS A 316 -14.17 5.04 -21.92
N ASN A 317 -15.03 5.35 -20.96
CA ASN A 317 -14.79 6.46 -20.03
C ASN A 317 -13.48 6.29 -19.25
N ILE A 318 -13.17 5.07 -18.80
CA ILE A 318 -11.92 4.77 -18.07
C ILE A 318 -10.72 4.74 -19.02
N CYS A 319 -10.84 4.20 -20.23
CA CYS A 319 -9.78 4.26 -21.23
C CYS A 319 -9.44 5.71 -21.61
N ASP A 320 -10.44 6.56 -21.85
CA ASP A 320 -10.24 7.98 -22.19
C ASP A 320 -9.52 8.73 -21.06
N LEU A 321 -9.81 8.38 -19.80
CA LEU A 321 -9.07 8.89 -18.64
C LEU A 321 -7.61 8.43 -18.68
N ASN A 322 -7.37 7.13 -18.89
CA ASN A 322 -6.03 6.59 -18.94
C ASN A 322 -5.22 7.25 -20.07
N GLU A 323 -5.77 7.31 -21.29
CA GLU A 323 -5.19 8.00 -22.44
C GLU A 323 -4.83 9.47 -22.12
N THR A 324 -5.64 10.17 -21.29
CA THR A 324 -5.33 11.53 -20.84
C THR A 324 -4.13 11.57 -19.89
N VAL A 325 -4.03 10.61 -18.97
CA VAL A 325 -2.91 10.52 -18.01
C VAL A 325 -1.61 10.11 -18.72
N GLU A 326 -1.69 9.22 -19.70
CA GLU A 326 -0.55 8.73 -20.51
C GLU A 326 0.17 9.85 -21.27
N ILE A 327 -0.50 10.96 -21.56
CA ILE A 327 0.12 12.13 -22.21
C ILE A 327 1.27 12.70 -21.35
N PHE A 328 1.21 12.52 -20.04
CA PHE A 328 2.16 13.09 -19.08
C PHE A 328 3.14 12.04 -18.53
N ARG A 329 3.31 10.89 -19.22
CA ARG A 329 4.21 9.81 -18.79
C ARG A 329 5.69 10.19 -19.01
N ALA A 330 6.29 10.88 -18.04
CA ALA A 330 7.71 11.25 -18.06
C ALA A 330 8.68 10.10 -17.69
N CYS A 331 8.17 9.03 -17.08
CA CYS A 331 8.93 7.85 -16.67
C CYS A 331 8.11 6.58 -16.91
N PRO A 332 8.72 5.39 -16.96
CA PRO A 332 8.01 4.17 -17.35
C PRO A 332 6.92 3.70 -16.38
N PHE A 333 6.89 4.20 -15.13
CA PHE A 333 5.89 3.83 -14.12
C PHE A 333 5.27 5.07 -13.48
N ILE A 334 3.95 5.24 -13.58
CA ILE A 334 3.23 6.41 -13.03
C ILE A 334 2.37 6.08 -11.81
N ASP A 335 2.19 4.79 -11.52
CA ASP A 335 1.46 4.27 -10.37
C ASP A 335 2.24 3.07 -9.78
N GLU A 336 2.28 2.94 -8.46
CA GLU A 336 2.99 1.85 -7.76
C GLU A 336 2.54 0.46 -8.23
N THR A 337 1.29 0.31 -8.67
CA THR A 337 0.76 -0.95 -9.19
C THR A 337 1.38 -1.38 -10.53
N GLU A 338 2.03 -0.48 -11.26
CA GLU A 338 2.75 -0.76 -12.50
C GLU A 338 4.18 -1.26 -12.25
N LEU A 339 4.69 -1.12 -11.02
CA LEU A 339 6.04 -1.55 -10.70
C LEU A 339 6.16 -3.07 -10.85
N PRO A 340 7.27 -3.56 -11.43
CA PRO A 340 7.55 -4.98 -11.50
C PRO A 340 7.48 -5.65 -10.12
N ALA A 341 6.51 -6.56 -9.94
CA ALA A 341 6.39 -7.41 -8.76
C ALA A 341 7.08 -8.74 -9.01
N TYR A 342 7.89 -9.19 -8.05
CA TYR A 342 8.62 -10.45 -8.18
C TYR A 342 7.67 -11.64 -8.16
N THR A 343 8.08 -12.75 -8.76
CA THR A 343 7.38 -14.03 -8.86
C THR A 343 8.36 -15.21 -8.83
N ARG A 344 7.84 -16.44 -8.96
CA ARG A 344 8.67 -17.63 -9.18
C ARG A 344 8.72 -18.01 -10.64
N VAL A 345 9.90 -17.89 -11.23
CA VAL A 345 10.17 -18.26 -12.63
C VAL A 345 10.80 -19.65 -12.70
N LYS A 346 10.69 -20.29 -13.87
CA LYS A 346 11.47 -21.49 -14.19
C LYS A 346 12.93 -21.10 -14.39
N ALA A 347 13.83 -21.97 -13.93
CA ALA A 347 15.24 -21.84 -14.24
C ALA A 347 15.47 -21.98 -15.75
N TYR A 348 16.41 -21.19 -16.27
CA TYR A 348 16.79 -21.22 -17.67
C TYR A 348 18.12 -21.95 -17.86
N ASP A 349 18.17 -22.80 -18.88
CA ASP A 349 19.36 -23.51 -19.34
C ASP A 349 19.82 -22.85 -20.65
N ARG A 350 20.79 -21.95 -20.55
CA ARG A 350 21.28 -21.15 -21.68
C ARG A 350 22.04 -22.02 -22.68
N GLU A 351 22.79 -23.03 -22.23
CA GLU A 351 23.49 -23.98 -23.11
C GLU A 351 22.54 -24.70 -24.06
N ASN A 352 21.37 -25.12 -23.56
CA ASN A 352 20.36 -25.84 -24.35
C ASN A 352 19.20 -24.95 -24.84
N ASN A 353 19.26 -23.64 -24.58
CA ASN A 353 18.23 -22.65 -24.85
C ASN A 353 16.82 -23.11 -24.46
N LYS A 354 16.65 -23.59 -23.22
CA LYS A 354 15.36 -24.14 -22.76
C LYS A 354 15.05 -23.80 -21.32
N GLU A 355 13.77 -23.72 -21.02
CA GLU A 355 13.28 -23.70 -19.65
C GLU A 355 13.39 -25.07 -19.03
N ILE A 356 13.76 -25.10 -17.75
CA ILE A 356 13.86 -26.32 -16.97
C ILE A 356 12.52 -26.50 -16.26
N ASP A 357 11.73 -27.45 -16.75
CA ASP A 357 10.43 -27.79 -16.15
C ASP A 357 10.59 -28.70 -14.93
N ASP A 358 11.28 -28.17 -13.92
CA ASP A 358 11.48 -28.80 -12.62
C ASP A 358 11.02 -27.84 -11.52
N LYS A 359 9.94 -28.20 -10.82
CA LYS A 359 9.36 -27.40 -9.73
C LYS A 359 10.36 -27.11 -8.60
N GLY A 360 11.32 -27.99 -8.36
CA GLY A 360 12.36 -27.81 -7.34
C GLY A 360 13.42 -26.77 -7.73
N ARG A 361 13.55 -26.47 -9.03
CA ARG A 361 14.55 -25.54 -9.56
C ARG A 361 14.02 -24.13 -9.82
N LYS A 362 12.71 -23.91 -9.76
CA LYS A 362 12.12 -22.57 -9.80
C LYS A 362 12.62 -21.70 -8.63
N TYR A 363 12.72 -20.39 -8.84
CA TYR A 363 13.29 -19.46 -7.86
C TYR A 363 12.54 -18.12 -7.87
N SER A 364 12.63 -17.37 -6.76
CA SER A 364 12.05 -16.02 -6.65
C SER A 364 12.91 -15.05 -7.45
N ASN A 365 12.34 -14.35 -8.41
CA ASN A 365 13.09 -13.47 -9.32
C ASN A 365 13.18 -12.02 -8.81
N CYS A 366 13.22 -11.79 -7.50
CA CYS A 366 13.11 -10.44 -6.95
C CYS A 366 14.23 -9.48 -7.35
N VAL A 367 15.46 -9.99 -7.43
CA VAL A 367 16.60 -9.19 -7.90
C VAL A 367 16.48 -8.96 -9.40
N GLU A 368 16.11 -9.99 -10.16
CA GLU A 368 15.89 -9.90 -11.60
C GLU A 368 14.82 -8.85 -11.92
N VAL A 369 13.69 -8.86 -11.22
CA VAL A 369 12.60 -7.90 -11.38
C VAL A 369 12.98 -6.49 -10.93
N GLY A 370 13.78 -6.35 -9.87
CA GLY A 370 14.40 -5.08 -9.50
C GLY A 370 15.28 -4.52 -10.64
N ILE A 371 16.07 -5.39 -11.28
CA ILE A 371 16.88 -5.03 -12.46
C ILE A 371 15.97 -4.73 -13.67
N LEU A 372 14.85 -5.44 -13.87
CA LEU A 372 13.89 -5.11 -14.92
C LEU A 372 13.37 -3.68 -14.75
N GLY A 373 12.92 -3.31 -13.56
CA GLY A 373 12.44 -1.95 -13.30
C GLY A 373 13.53 -0.90 -13.51
N LEU A 374 14.74 -1.14 -13.01
CA LEU A 374 15.91 -0.29 -13.27
C LEU A 374 16.21 -0.16 -14.76
N VAL A 375 16.19 -1.24 -15.52
CA VAL A 375 16.52 -1.21 -16.94
C VAL A 375 15.41 -0.59 -17.76
N CYS A 376 14.13 -0.85 -17.46
CA CYS A 376 12.99 -0.12 -18.00
C CYS A 376 13.20 1.38 -17.88
N CYS A 377 13.60 1.86 -16.70
CA CYS A 377 14.01 3.25 -16.48
C CYS A 377 15.13 3.66 -17.45
N LEU A 378 16.24 2.93 -17.51
CA LEU A 378 17.38 3.30 -18.34
C LEU A 378 17.08 3.32 -19.84
N VAL A 379 16.18 2.49 -20.35
CA VAL A 379 15.89 2.43 -21.79
C VAL A 379 14.63 3.21 -22.17
N TYR A 380 13.91 3.78 -21.21
CA TYR A 380 12.70 4.56 -21.49
C TYR A 380 13.04 5.84 -22.26
N ASP A 381 12.32 6.03 -23.35
CA ASP A 381 12.31 7.23 -24.16
C ASP A 381 11.03 8.02 -23.84
N PRO A 382 11.12 9.15 -23.12
CA PRO A 382 9.95 9.96 -22.80
C PRO A 382 9.36 10.68 -24.02
N GLU A 383 10.12 10.89 -25.11
CA GLU A 383 9.60 11.52 -26.33
C GLU A 383 8.69 10.53 -27.10
N GLU A 384 9.16 9.30 -27.29
CA GLU A 384 8.41 8.23 -27.95
C GLU A 384 7.43 7.50 -27.00
N ARG A 385 7.52 7.78 -25.69
CA ARG A 385 6.81 7.10 -24.59
C ARG A 385 6.96 5.58 -24.61
N ALA A 386 8.09 5.10 -25.10
CA ALA A 386 8.38 3.70 -25.35
C ALA A 386 9.80 3.36 -24.90
N TYR A 387 10.10 2.07 -24.78
CA TYR A 387 11.44 1.59 -24.51
C TYR A 387 12.27 1.57 -25.80
N ASN A 388 13.40 2.29 -25.79
CA ASN A 388 14.34 2.39 -26.89
C ASN A 388 15.74 1.96 -26.46
N THR A 389 16.35 1.06 -27.24
CA THR A 389 17.69 0.49 -26.96
C THR A 389 18.74 0.87 -28.01
N ASP A 390 18.42 1.77 -28.94
CA ASP A 390 19.29 2.14 -30.06
C ASP A 390 20.57 2.85 -29.61
N HIS A 391 20.53 3.55 -28.47
CA HIS A 391 21.70 4.18 -27.85
C HIS A 391 22.69 3.19 -27.22
N LEU A 392 22.30 1.91 -27.09
CA LEU A 392 23.17 0.84 -26.61
C LEU A 392 23.96 0.21 -27.78
N PRO A 393 25.19 -0.31 -27.52
CA PRO A 393 25.96 -1.02 -28.53
C PRO A 393 25.16 -2.13 -29.21
N ASN A 394 25.53 -2.50 -30.43
CA ASN A 394 24.93 -3.64 -31.13
C ASN A 394 25.97 -4.78 -31.18
N ASN A 395 25.98 -5.62 -30.14
CA ASN A 395 26.91 -6.74 -29.96
C ASN A 395 26.19 -7.96 -29.35
N GLU A 396 26.88 -9.10 -29.24
CA GLU A 396 26.25 -10.33 -28.72
C GLU A 396 25.80 -10.19 -27.27
N GLU A 397 26.47 -9.39 -26.44
CA GLU A 397 26.08 -9.17 -25.05
C GLU A 397 24.75 -8.41 -24.92
N THR A 398 24.49 -7.44 -25.81
CA THR A 398 23.27 -6.60 -25.79
C THR A 398 22.09 -7.22 -26.52
N LYS A 399 22.33 -8.19 -27.41
CA LYS A 399 21.29 -8.77 -28.27
C LYS A 399 20.08 -9.32 -27.51
N PRO A 400 20.22 -10.11 -26.42
CA PRO A 400 19.07 -10.59 -25.65
C PRO A 400 18.22 -9.45 -25.07
N LEU A 401 18.87 -8.39 -24.60
CA LEU A 401 18.19 -7.20 -24.07
C LEU A 401 17.41 -6.46 -25.17
N LYS A 402 18.03 -6.28 -26.34
CA LYS A 402 17.39 -5.62 -27.48
C LYS A 402 16.20 -6.44 -28.00
N ASP A 403 16.33 -7.75 -28.09
CA ASP A 403 15.24 -8.63 -28.52
C ASP A 403 14.09 -8.64 -27.51
N PHE A 404 14.38 -8.55 -26.21
CA PHE A 404 13.36 -8.38 -25.18
C PHE A 404 12.55 -7.08 -25.38
N PHE A 405 13.20 -5.92 -25.51
CA PHE A 405 12.48 -4.65 -25.69
C PHE A 405 11.88 -4.46 -27.09
N ARG A 406 12.29 -5.25 -28.10
CA ARG A 406 11.54 -5.36 -29.36
C ARG A 406 10.20 -6.07 -29.20
N LYS A 407 10.13 -7.06 -28.29
CA LYS A 407 8.88 -7.76 -27.96
C LYS A 407 8.01 -6.95 -26.99
N TYR A 408 8.64 -6.25 -26.06
CA TYR A 408 8.01 -5.47 -24.99
C TYR A 408 8.41 -3.99 -25.08
N SER A 409 8.00 -3.32 -26.15
CA SER A 409 8.46 -1.97 -26.49
C SER A 409 7.77 -0.84 -25.74
N GLU A 410 6.63 -1.09 -25.10
CA GLU A 410 5.84 -0.06 -24.41
C GLU A 410 5.69 -0.40 -22.93
N PRO A 411 5.64 0.59 -22.02
CA PRO A 411 5.21 0.37 -20.65
C PRO A 411 3.84 -0.29 -20.59
N ARG A 412 3.66 -1.20 -19.63
CA ARG A 412 2.38 -1.91 -19.42
C ARG A 412 1.91 -1.68 -17.99
N GLU A 413 0.60 -1.66 -17.80
CA GLU A 413 -0.01 -1.53 -16.47
C GLU A 413 0.32 -2.72 -15.54
N ALA A 414 0.61 -3.89 -16.13
CA ALA A 414 1.01 -5.09 -15.41
C ALA A 414 2.06 -5.88 -16.21
N ILE A 415 2.98 -6.49 -15.47
CA ILE A 415 4.01 -7.39 -16.04
C ILE A 415 3.58 -8.83 -15.83
N ASP A 416 3.11 -9.45 -16.92
CA ASP A 416 2.64 -10.83 -16.92
C ASP A 416 3.78 -11.85 -16.70
N TYR A 417 3.39 -13.10 -16.44
CA TYR A 417 4.34 -14.18 -16.18
C TYR A 417 5.27 -14.46 -17.38
N GLU A 418 4.78 -14.33 -18.61
CA GLU A 418 5.56 -14.59 -19.82
C GLU A 418 6.69 -13.56 -19.96
N MET A 419 6.36 -12.28 -19.78
CA MET A 419 7.33 -11.19 -19.78
C MET A 419 8.38 -11.37 -18.68
N GLN A 420 7.97 -11.75 -17.46
CA GLN A 420 8.94 -12.03 -16.39
C GLN A 420 9.83 -13.23 -16.71
N GLN A 421 9.28 -14.28 -17.32
CA GLN A 421 10.03 -15.46 -17.70
C GLN A 421 11.02 -15.15 -18.82
N ASP A 422 10.61 -14.36 -19.83
CA ASP A 422 11.48 -13.86 -20.90
C ASP A 422 12.57 -12.95 -20.35
N TRP A 423 12.24 -12.07 -19.41
CA TRP A 423 13.22 -11.22 -18.75
C TRP A 423 14.28 -12.03 -18.01
N CYS A 424 13.87 -13.07 -17.28
CA CYS A 424 14.83 -13.92 -16.57
C CYS A 424 15.79 -14.64 -17.54
N ARG A 425 15.39 -14.90 -18.79
CA ARG A 425 16.31 -15.41 -19.83
C ARG A 425 17.40 -14.40 -20.20
N VAL A 426 17.09 -13.09 -20.14
CA VAL A 426 18.07 -12.03 -20.44
C VAL A 426 19.22 -12.07 -19.43
N VAL A 427 18.92 -12.21 -18.14
CA VAL A 427 19.88 -12.05 -17.03
C VAL A 427 20.42 -13.36 -16.42
N ALA A 428 19.88 -14.52 -16.80
CA ALA A 428 20.37 -15.83 -16.33
C ALA A 428 21.64 -16.27 -17.07
N ASP A 429 22.57 -16.92 -16.37
CA ASP A 429 23.78 -17.53 -16.96
C ASP A 429 24.62 -16.58 -17.84
N LEU A 430 24.85 -15.35 -17.36
CA LEU A 430 25.72 -14.40 -18.02
C LEU A 430 27.19 -14.83 -17.88
N ASN A 431 27.97 -14.67 -18.96
CA ASN A 431 29.37 -15.08 -19.01
C ASN A 431 30.30 -14.05 -18.33
N ASN A 432 30.08 -13.82 -17.04
CA ASN A 432 30.80 -12.83 -16.24
C ASN A 432 31.06 -13.38 -14.83
N ASP A 433 32.33 -13.58 -14.48
CA ASP A 433 32.78 -14.20 -13.22
C ASP A 433 32.57 -13.32 -11.98
N LYS A 434 32.22 -12.04 -12.18
CA LYS A 434 31.86 -11.11 -11.11
C LYS A 434 30.39 -11.23 -10.70
N ILE A 435 29.54 -11.83 -11.52
CA ILE A 435 28.12 -12.01 -11.22
C ILE A 435 27.94 -13.23 -10.31
N LEU A 436 27.24 -13.03 -9.20
CA LEU A 436 26.92 -14.05 -8.22
C LEU A 436 25.49 -14.55 -8.39
N TYR A 437 25.39 -15.85 -8.66
CA TYR A 437 24.14 -16.61 -8.66
C TYR A 437 24.08 -17.54 -7.44
N LEU A 438 22.90 -17.64 -6.83
CA LEU A 438 22.67 -18.36 -5.58
C LEU A 438 22.30 -19.83 -5.80
N LYS A 439 21.72 -20.18 -6.94
CA LYS A 439 21.35 -21.57 -7.26
C LYS A 439 22.32 -22.23 -8.23
N GLN A 440 22.38 -23.56 -8.13
CA GLN A 440 23.15 -24.38 -9.06
C GLN A 440 22.70 -24.16 -10.51
N LYS A 441 23.70 -24.00 -11.39
CA LYS A 441 23.56 -23.63 -12.80
C LYS A 441 23.06 -22.19 -13.01
N THR A 442 23.70 -21.22 -12.35
CA THR A 442 23.71 -19.79 -12.75
C THR A 442 22.34 -19.09 -12.88
N ASN A 443 21.42 -19.43 -11.98
CA ASN A 443 20.11 -18.78 -11.84
C ASN A 443 19.96 -18.23 -10.39
N GLU A 444 19.00 -17.31 -10.18
CA GLU A 444 18.75 -16.59 -8.91
C GLU A 444 19.91 -15.66 -8.53
N LEU A 445 19.80 -14.37 -8.83
CA LEU A 445 20.83 -13.37 -8.54
C LEU A 445 20.93 -13.03 -7.04
N ASP A 446 22.15 -12.74 -6.57
CA ASP A 446 22.39 -12.17 -5.23
C ASP A 446 21.93 -10.70 -5.16
N SER A 447 21.30 -10.33 -4.04
CA SER A 447 20.71 -9.01 -3.79
C SER A 447 21.73 -8.04 -3.20
N SER A 448 22.71 -7.64 -4.00
CA SER A 448 23.74 -6.67 -3.61
C SER A 448 24.03 -5.69 -4.74
N LEU A 449 24.42 -4.46 -4.39
CA LEU A 449 24.55 -3.39 -5.38
C LEU A 449 25.63 -3.68 -6.42
N LEU A 450 26.81 -4.19 -6.02
CA LEU A 450 27.86 -4.50 -7.01
C LEU A 450 27.38 -5.60 -7.97
N ASN A 451 26.68 -6.62 -7.47
CA ASN A 451 26.13 -7.67 -8.32
C ASN A 451 25.13 -7.12 -9.34
N ILE A 452 24.19 -6.26 -8.91
CA ILE A 452 23.23 -5.56 -9.78
C ILE A 452 23.96 -4.73 -10.84
N LEU A 453 24.97 -3.94 -10.45
CA LEU A 453 25.74 -3.10 -11.37
C LEU A 453 26.51 -3.93 -12.40
N TYR A 454 27.07 -5.08 -12.01
CA TYR A 454 27.75 -5.98 -12.93
C TYR A 454 26.79 -6.61 -13.94
N VAL A 455 25.61 -7.07 -13.51
CA VAL A 455 24.56 -7.58 -14.42
C VAL A 455 24.14 -6.50 -15.41
N VAL A 456 23.81 -5.30 -14.93
CA VAL A 456 23.38 -4.17 -15.77
C VAL A 456 24.48 -3.77 -16.76
N SER A 457 25.74 -3.72 -16.33
CA SER A 457 26.88 -3.45 -17.21
C SER A 457 26.98 -4.50 -18.32
N ASP A 458 26.81 -5.78 -18.00
CA ASP A 458 26.97 -6.88 -18.94
C ASP A 458 25.93 -6.82 -20.06
N ILE A 459 24.64 -6.78 -19.69
CA ILE A 459 23.52 -6.78 -20.63
C ILE A 459 23.42 -5.48 -21.46
N THR A 460 24.09 -4.40 -21.03
CA THR A 460 24.14 -3.11 -21.75
C THR A 460 25.43 -2.91 -22.55
N GLY A 461 26.24 -3.96 -22.70
CA GLY A 461 27.39 -3.99 -23.61
C GLY A 461 28.69 -3.50 -23.01
N ASN A 462 28.84 -3.57 -21.68
CA ASN A 462 30.10 -3.37 -20.94
C ASN A 462 30.84 -2.08 -21.30
N LYS A 463 30.12 -0.94 -21.31
CA LYS A 463 30.71 0.38 -21.60
C LYS A 463 31.91 0.65 -20.68
N LYS A 464 33.07 0.99 -21.26
CA LYS A 464 34.33 1.24 -20.50
C LYS A 464 34.16 2.23 -19.34
N LYS A 465 33.38 3.30 -19.54
CA LYS A 465 33.11 4.32 -18.53
C LYS A 465 32.36 3.75 -17.31
N VAL A 466 31.38 2.87 -17.56
CA VAL A 466 30.59 2.19 -16.52
C VAL A 466 31.47 1.22 -15.74
N ALA A 467 32.20 0.34 -16.43
CA ALA A 467 33.10 -0.63 -15.80
C ALA A 467 34.17 0.04 -14.92
N LYS A 468 34.65 1.23 -15.30
CA LYS A 468 35.61 2.01 -14.48
C LYS A 468 34.97 2.46 -13.16
N GLN A 469 33.74 2.93 -13.18
CA GLN A 469 33.03 3.38 -11.97
C GLN A 469 32.66 2.21 -11.06
N ILE A 470 32.22 1.07 -11.62
CA ILE A 470 31.95 -0.14 -10.83
C ILE A 470 33.21 -0.59 -10.08
N LYS A 471 34.36 -0.62 -10.77
CA LYS A 471 35.65 -0.93 -10.13
C LYS A 471 36.06 0.08 -9.06
N HIS A 472 35.71 1.36 -9.25
CA HIS A 472 35.94 2.38 -8.23
C HIS A 472 35.13 2.08 -6.96
N ILE A 473 33.85 1.76 -7.10
CA ILE A 473 32.98 1.35 -5.97
C ILE A 473 33.53 0.09 -5.29
N GLU A 474 33.90 -0.96 -6.06
CA GLU A 474 34.50 -2.20 -5.52
C GLU A 474 35.76 -1.91 -4.70
N SER A 475 36.60 -0.98 -5.16
CA SER A 475 37.82 -0.56 -4.43
C SER A 475 37.52 0.19 -3.14
N MET A 476 36.42 0.94 -3.07
CA MET A 476 36.00 1.64 -1.84
C MET A 476 35.49 0.65 -0.79
N CYS A 477 34.77 -0.41 -1.21
CA CYS A 477 34.23 -1.45 -0.33
C CYS A 477 35.30 -2.35 0.30
N SER A 478 36.47 -2.45 -0.35
CA SER A 478 37.53 -3.38 0.03
C SER A 478 38.56 -2.80 1.02
N LYS A 479 38.39 -1.56 1.49
CA LYS A 479 39.34 -0.90 2.41
C LYS A 479 39.13 -1.41 3.84
N GLU A 480 40.21 -1.65 4.59
CA GLU A 480 40.13 -2.22 5.95
C GLU A 480 39.34 -1.35 6.94
N ASP A 481 39.40 -0.02 6.79
CA ASP A 481 38.67 0.96 7.59
C ASP A 481 37.16 1.03 7.30
N SER A 482 36.64 0.28 6.31
CA SER A 482 35.23 0.35 5.90
C SER A 482 34.32 -0.66 6.61
N LYS A 483 34.83 -1.44 7.56
CA LYS A 483 34.03 -2.37 8.37
C LYS A 483 33.19 -1.57 9.39
N SER A 484 31.99 -1.17 8.96
CA SER A 484 30.99 -0.26 9.61
C SER A 484 30.84 1.12 8.94
N ALA A 485 31.61 1.42 7.89
CA ALA A 485 31.53 2.72 7.23
C ALA A 485 30.32 2.84 6.30
N LYS A 486 29.65 3.99 6.36
CA LYS A 486 28.66 4.40 5.35
C LYS A 486 29.39 5.08 4.17
N LEU A 487 29.27 4.55 2.95
CA LEU A 487 29.92 5.09 1.75
C LEU A 487 28.97 5.98 0.94
N ASN A 488 29.44 7.18 0.55
CA ASN A 488 28.77 7.97 -0.47
C ASN A 488 29.30 7.58 -1.85
N ILE A 489 28.42 7.13 -2.74
CA ILE A 489 28.75 6.70 -4.11
C ILE A 489 27.83 7.36 -5.16
N GLU A 490 27.09 8.41 -4.78
CA GLU A 490 26.10 9.07 -5.63
C GLU A 490 26.68 9.49 -6.98
N GLU A 491 27.84 10.14 -6.99
CA GLU A 491 28.51 10.59 -8.22
C GLU A 491 28.86 9.41 -9.15
N SER A 492 29.27 8.27 -8.59
CA SER A 492 29.57 7.07 -9.35
C SER A 492 28.30 6.48 -9.96
N LEU A 493 27.21 6.39 -9.19
CA LEU A 493 25.91 5.92 -9.67
C LEU A 493 25.34 6.84 -10.76
N ASN A 494 25.39 8.15 -10.55
CA ASN A 494 24.98 9.16 -11.52
C ASN A 494 25.75 9.00 -12.84
N THR A 495 27.07 8.83 -12.74
CA THR A 495 27.94 8.59 -13.90
C THR A 495 27.58 7.29 -14.65
N ILE A 496 27.29 6.21 -13.92
CA ILE A 496 26.91 4.91 -14.48
C ILE A 496 25.56 5.03 -15.19
N PHE A 497 24.52 5.46 -14.48
CA PHE A 497 23.16 5.43 -14.97
C PHE A 497 22.93 6.47 -16.08
N ARG A 498 23.53 7.67 -16.04
CA ARG A 498 23.51 8.60 -17.20
C ARG A 498 24.19 8.04 -18.46
N ALA A 499 25.25 7.25 -18.29
CA ALA A 499 25.95 6.64 -19.43
C ALA A 499 25.13 5.50 -20.08
N LEU A 500 24.27 4.85 -19.31
CA LEU A 500 23.39 3.77 -19.76
C LEU A 500 22.00 4.25 -20.18
N SER A 501 21.53 5.36 -19.63
CA SER A 501 20.19 5.88 -19.85
C SER A 501 19.99 6.42 -21.27
N ASN A 502 18.80 6.25 -21.85
CA ASN A 502 18.37 6.95 -23.06
C ASN A 502 18.11 8.42 -22.73
N ASN A 503 17.30 8.68 -21.69
CA ASN A 503 17.11 10.02 -21.13
C ASN A 503 18.39 10.52 -20.43
N LYS A 504 19.03 11.54 -21.00
CA LYS A 504 20.28 12.13 -20.45
C LYS A 504 20.06 13.07 -19.27
N ASN A 505 18.83 13.47 -19.01
CA ASN A 505 18.44 14.27 -17.86
C ASN A 505 18.15 13.43 -16.61
N LEU A 506 18.35 12.11 -16.68
CA LEU A 506 18.27 11.22 -15.52
C LEU A 506 19.28 11.65 -14.46
N GLU A 507 18.81 11.92 -13.25
CA GLU A 507 19.66 12.17 -12.09
C GLU A 507 19.56 11.02 -11.08
N VAL A 508 20.56 10.93 -10.21
CA VAL A 508 20.62 9.92 -9.16
C VAL A 508 20.83 10.63 -7.85
N GLU A 509 19.98 10.32 -6.88
CA GLU A 509 20.12 10.75 -5.50
C GLU A 509 20.28 9.53 -4.60
N SER A 510 21.22 9.55 -3.67
CA SER A 510 21.43 8.43 -2.77
C SER A 510 21.88 8.87 -1.39
N LYS A 511 21.34 8.22 -0.36
CA LYS A 511 21.94 8.29 0.98
C LYS A 511 23.23 7.46 0.98
N LYS A 512 24.03 7.60 2.05
CA LYS A 512 25.22 6.77 2.21
C LYS A 512 24.84 5.28 2.37
N PHE A 513 25.53 4.40 1.65
CA PHE A 513 25.33 2.95 1.67
C PHE A 513 26.10 2.28 2.79
N THR A 514 25.54 1.23 3.38
CA THR A 514 26.22 0.40 4.38
C THR A 514 27.06 -0.67 3.69
N VAL A 515 28.32 -0.79 4.10
CA VAL A 515 29.20 -1.89 3.66
C VAL A 515 28.87 -3.15 4.47
N GLY A 516 28.49 -4.22 3.78
CA GLY A 516 28.22 -5.52 4.36
C GLY A 516 28.90 -6.65 3.59
N LYS A 517 28.46 -7.89 3.79
CA LYS A 517 28.91 -9.04 3.00
C LYS A 517 27.76 -9.59 2.17
N ASN A 518 28.01 -9.87 0.90
CA ASN A 518 27.08 -10.62 0.06
C ASN A 518 27.03 -12.10 0.46
N ARG A 519 26.14 -12.89 -0.14
CA ARG A 519 26.01 -14.32 0.21
C ARG A 519 27.21 -15.18 -0.20
N GLY A 520 28.08 -14.65 -1.05
CA GLY A 520 29.39 -15.24 -1.37
C GLY A 520 30.47 -14.91 -0.33
N GLY A 521 30.16 -14.12 0.69
CA GLY A 521 31.08 -13.72 1.76
C GLY A 521 32.02 -12.56 1.39
N LYS A 522 31.86 -11.94 0.21
CA LYS A 522 32.68 -10.81 -0.24
C LYS A 522 32.06 -9.47 0.22
N PRO A 523 32.88 -8.42 0.48
CA PRO A 523 32.37 -7.08 0.78
C PRO A 523 31.48 -6.53 -0.34
N ASP A 524 30.36 -5.92 0.02
CA ASP A 524 29.38 -5.33 -0.90
C ASP A 524 28.56 -4.22 -0.23
N LEU A 525 27.61 -3.62 -0.97
CA LEU A 525 26.83 -2.46 -0.51
C LEU A 525 25.33 -2.73 -0.44
N PHE A 526 24.73 -2.18 0.61
CA PHE A 526 23.30 -2.23 0.92
C PHE A 526 22.78 -0.84 1.27
N GLY A 527 21.56 -0.53 0.88
CA GLY A 527 20.97 0.81 0.97
C GLY A 527 20.07 1.12 -0.22
N GLY A 528 19.63 2.37 -0.32
CA GLY A 528 18.70 2.81 -1.35
C GLY A 528 19.22 3.99 -2.17
N PHE A 529 18.81 4.05 -3.43
CA PHE A 529 19.01 5.21 -4.30
C PHE A 529 17.75 5.50 -5.11
N GLY A 530 17.54 6.78 -5.45
CA GLY A 530 16.47 7.27 -6.31
C GLY A 530 16.99 7.61 -7.69
N LEU A 531 16.21 7.26 -8.71
CA LEU A 531 16.33 7.73 -10.09
C LEU A 531 15.33 8.87 -10.29
N LEU A 532 15.84 10.09 -10.55
CA LEU A 532 15.02 11.27 -10.81
C LEU A 532 14.91 11.49 -12.32
N TYR A 533 13.70 11.34 -12.85
CA TYR A 533 13.33 11.64 -14.22
C TYR A 533 12.87 13.07 -14.31
N ILE A 534 13.60 13.86 -15.09
CA ILE A 534 13.21 15.23 -15.45
C ILE A 534 12.93 15.22 -16.95
N PHE A 535 11.69 15.47 -17.32
CA PHE A 535 11.26 15.65 -18.70
C PHE A 535 10.26 16.79 -18.77
N GLU A 536 10.59 17.83 -19.54
CA GLU A 536 9.88 19.10 -19.51
C GLU A 536 9.79 19.67 -18.08
N GLU A 537 8.58 19.86 -17.53
CA GLU A 537 8.33 20.33 -16.16
C GLU A 537 7.89 19.19 -15.21
N ILE A 538 7.96 17.93 -15.65
CA ILE A 538 7.51 16.76 -14.89
C ILE A 538 8.71 16.12 -14.20
N GLU A 539 8.59 15.91 -12.88
CA GLU A 539 9.59 15.23 -12.07
C GLU A 539 9.04 13.96 -11.44
N ASN A 540 9.56 12.81 -11.88
CA ASN A 540 9.20 11.50 -11.33
C ASN A 540 10.41 10.83 -10.67
N ARG A 541 10.18 10.14 -9.56
CA ARG A 541 11.24 9.45 -8.81
C ARG A 541 10.87 8.01 -8.53
N ILE A 542 11.78 7.13 -8.91
CA ILE A 542 11.73 5.71 -8.59
C ILE A 542 12.88 5.41 -7.64
N SER A 543 12.60 4.82 -6.49
CA SER A 543 13.63 4.35 -5.56
C SER A 543 13.86 2.86 -5.70
N ILE A 544 15.13 2.47 -5.55
CA ILE A 544 15.58 1.08 -5.51
C ILE A 544 16.23 0.87 -4.16
N ASP A 545 15.63 0.02 -3.33
CA ASP A 545 16.13 -0.35 -2.02
C ASP A 545 16.74 -1.75 -2.07
N ILE A 546 17.99 -1.87 -1.64
CA ILE A 546 18.79 -3.10 -1.70
C ILE A 546 19.12 -3.55 -0.28
N THR A 547 18.57 -4.70 0.09
CA THR A 547 18.85 -5.40 1.36
C THR A 547 19.54 -6.74 1.07
N PRO A 548 20.20 -7.37 2.06
CA PRO A 548 20.87 -8.67 1.86
C PRO A 548 19.97 -9.81 1.35
N LEU A 549 18.65 -9.68 1.49
CA LEU A 549 17.69 -10.71 1.09
C LEU A 549 16.82 -10.30 -0.09
N HIS A 550 16.69 -8.99 -0.38
CA HIS A 550 15.66 -8.50 -1.28
C HIS A 550 16.03 -7.16 -1.92
N THR A 551 15.60 -6.97 -3.17
CA THR A 551 15.61 -5.68 -3.86
C THR A 551 14.16 -5.25 -4.08
N LYS A 552 13.80 -4.04 -3.65
CA LYS A 552 12.46 -3.47 -3.78
C LYS A 552 12.49 -2.21 -4.64
N LEU A 553 11.48 -2.03 -5.47
CA LEU A 553 11.18 -0.79 -6.19
C LEU A 553 10.07 -0.03 -5.47
N ASP A 554 10.16 1.30 -5.47
CA ASP A 554 9.09 2.17 -4.97
C ASP A 554 8.95 3.43 -5.85
N LEU A 555 7.76 4.01 -5.91
CA LEU A 555 7.48 5.25 -6.63
C LEU A 555 7.35 6.39 -5.62
N THR A 556 8.43 7.15 -5.42
CA THR A 556 8.54 8.09 -4.29
C THR A 556 8.20 9.53 -4.65
N LYS A 557 8.08 9.85 -5.95
CA LYS A 557 7.60 11.16 -6.44
C LYS A 557 6.93 10.98 -7.79
N ASN A 558 5.72 11.51 -7.94
CA ASN A 558 5.08 11.74 -9.24
C ASN A 558 4.56 13.17 -9.26
N SER A 559 5.41 14.12 -9.65
CA SER A 559 5.08 15.55 -9.64
C SER A 559 4.68 16.00 -11.04
N LEU A 560 3.38 15.94 -11.29
CA LEU A 560 2.73 16.61 -12.42
C LEU A 560 2.81 18.14 -12.24
N SER A 561 3.00 18.88 -13.33
CA SER A 561 2.89 20.34 -13.31
C SER A 561 1.48 20.77 -12.91
N SER A 562 1.30 22.01 -12.43
CA SER A 562 -0.04 22.54 -12.10
C SER A 562 -0.98 22.53 -13.32
N ILE A 563 -0.45 22.66 -14.53
CA ILE A 563 -1.22 22.64 -15.78
C ILE A 563 -1.69 21.22 -16.07
N ASP A 564 -0.81 20.22 -15.96
CA ASP A 564 -1.14 18.81 -16.22
C ASP A 564 -2.17 18.30 -15.21
N LYS A 565 -1.98 18.65 -13.93
CA LYS A 565 -2.96 18.37 -12.88
C LYS A 565 -4.32 18.94 -13.24
N ALA A 566 -4.39 20.17 -13.77
CA ALA A 566 -5.66 20.79 -14.17
C ALA A 566 -6.33 20.07 -15.35
N VAL A 567 -5.55 19.54 -16.31
CA VAL A 567 -6.08 18.74 -17.43
C VAL A 567 -6.67 17.42 -16.93
N ILE A 568 -5.92 16.66 -16.13
CA ILE A 568 -6.39 15.37 -15.60
C ILE A 568 -7.59 15.59 -14.68
N LYS A 569 -7.54 16.61 -13.81
CA LYS A 569 -8.65 16.95 -12.91
C LYS A 569 -9.92 17.30 -13.67
N ARG A 570 -9.82 18.04 -14.78
CA ARG A 570 -10.97 18.31 -15.66
C ARG A 570 -11.58 17.02 -16.21
N LYS A 571 -10.75 16.10 -16.70
CA LYS A 571 -11.21 14.81 -17.22
C LYS A 571 -11.86 13.95 -16.14
N LEU A 572 -11.29 13.92 -14.94
CA LEU A 572 -11.90 13.25 -13.79
C LEU A 572 -13.25 13.88 -13.43
N THR A 573 -13.36 15.21 -13.39
CA THR A 573 -14.63 15.90 -13.11
C THR A 573 -15.70 15.61 -14.16
N GLU A 574 -15.34 15.54 -15.45
CA GLU A 574 -16.25 15.11 -16.52
C GLU A 574 -16.82 13.72 -16.23
N ILE A 575 -15.96 12.76 -15.84
CA ILE A 575 -16.35 11.40 -15.51
C ILE A 575 -17.17 11.36 -14.21
N GLN A 576 -16.78 12.13 -13.19
CA GLN A 576 -17.50 12.28 -11.93
C GLN A 576 -18.96 12.72 -12.16
N ASN A 577 -19.19 13.63 -13.09
CA ASN A 577 -20.53 14.08 -13.46
C ASN A 577 -21.37 12.99 -14.14
N ILE A 578 -20.74 12.08 -14.90
CA ILE A 578 -21.44 10.93 -15.50
C ILE A 578 -21.95 9.98 -14.41
N TYR A 579 -21.17 9.78 -13.34
CA TYR A 579 -21.47 8.81 -12.28
C TYR A 579 -22.04 9.43 -11.00
N SER A 580 -22.43 10.71 -11.01
CA SER A 580 -22.91 11.40 -9.81
C SER A 580 -24.18 10.75 -9.21
N ASN A 581 -25.01 10.17 -10.07
CA ASN A 581 -26.24 9.45 -9.73
C ASN A 581 -26.10 7.95 -10.03
N SER A 582 -25.04 7.31 -9.54
CA SER A 582 -24.81 5.88 -9.77
C SER A 582 -26.03 5.02 -9.35
N GLU A 583 -26.64 4.34 -10.32
CA GLU A 583 -27.88 3.57 -10.17
C GLU A 583 -27.63 2.06 -10.02
N ASN A 584 -26.39 1.63 -10.26
CA ASN A 584 -26.03 0.21 -10.19
C ASN A 584 -24.65 -0.01 -9.56
N TYR A 585 -24.27 -1.29 -9.45
CA TYR A 585 -23.06 -1.70 -8.77
C TYR A 585 -21.78 -1.26 -9.49
N ILE A 586 -21.67 -1.41 -10.81
CA ILE A 586 -20.44 -1.00 -11.52
C ILE A 586 -20.28 0.51 -11.49
N GLU A 587 -21.37 1.26 -11.61
CA GLU A 587 -21.36 2.71 -11.50
C GLU A 587 -20.93 3.18 -10.11
N SER A 588 -21.35 2.48 -9.05
CA SER A 588 -20.92 2.77 -7.67
C SER A 588 -19.41 2.54 -7.48
N ILE A 589 -18.87 1.47 -8.08
CA ILE A 589 -17.43 1.16 -8.07
C ILE A 589 -16.64 2.26 -8.81
N ILE A 590 -17.12 2.66 -9.99
CA ILE A 590 -16.48 3.70 -10.80
C ILE A 590 -16.53 5.05 -10.07
N ARG A 591 -17.69 5.43 -9.52
CA ARG A 591 -17.85 6.66 -8.75
C ARG A 591 -16.82 6.77 -7.64
N GLN A 592 -16.75 5.76 -6.76
CA GLN A 592 -15.79 5.77 -5.65
C GLN A 592 -14.33 5.80 -6.15
N TYR A 593 -14.02 5.07 -7.22
CA TYR A 593 -12.68 5.08 -7.81
C TYR A 593 -12.27 6.47 -8.32
N ILE A 594 -13.17 7.16 -9.02
CA ILE A 594 -12.92 8.50 -9.56
C ILE A 594 -12.83 9.52 -8.44
N ASP A 595 -13.71 9.45 -7.43
CA ASP A 595 -13.68 10.33 -6.26
C ASP A 595 -12.31 10.26 -5.54
N LEU A 596 -11.78 9.06 -5.34
CA LEU A 596 -10.45 8.88 -4.75
C LEU A 596 -9.32 9.35 -5.68
N LYS A 597 -9.44 9.14 -6.99
CA LYS A 597 -8.44 9.61 -7.97
C LYS A 597 -8.39 11.14 -8.02
N VAL A 598 -9.51 11.85 -7.86
CA VAL A 598 -9.54 13.31 -7.77
C VAL A 598 -8.74 13.80 -6.57
N VAL A 599 -8.94 13.20 -5.40
CA VAL A 599 -8.19 13.55 -4.18
C VAL A 599 -6.69 13.29 -4.34
N LYS A 600 -6.31 12.18 -4.99
CA LYS A 600 -4.90 11.83 -5.25
C LYS A 600 -4.14 12.82 -6.13
N ILE A 601 -4.81 13.65 -6.94
CA ILE A 601 -4.11 14.67 -7.76
C ILE A 601 -3.47 15.74 -6.87
N ASP A 602 -4.16 16.11 -5.80
CA ASP A 602 -3.77 17.22 -4.94
C ASP A 602 -3.00 16.75 -3.69
N ALA A 603 -3.21 15.52 -3.24
CA ALA A 603 -2.56 14.97 -2.04
C ALA A 603 -1.61 13.81 -2.37
N ALA A 604 -0.37 13.89 -1.87
CA ALA A 604 0.62 12.80 -1.98
C ALA A 604 0.13 11.51 -1.32
N PHE A 605 -0.64 11.62 -0.22
CA PHE A 605 -1.30 10.52 0.45
C PHE A 605 -2.78 10.83 0.63
N ILE A 606 -3.68 9.91 0.25
CA ILE A 606 -5.13 10.18 0.33
C ILE A 606 -5.55 10.51 1.78
N TYR A 607 -5.02 9.77 2.76
CA TYR A 607 -5.40 9.93 4.16
C TYR A 607 -4.93 11.25 4.79
N THR A 608 -4.12 12.06 4.08
CA THR A 608 -3.75 13.40 4.53
C THR A 608 -4.64 14.50 3.97
N ALA A 609 -5.50 14.19 2.98
CA ALA A 609 -6.48 15.14 2.46
C ALA A 609 -7.67 15.28 3.42
N ASP A 610 -8.02 16.51 3.81
CA ASP A 610 -8.98 16.78 4.90
C ASP A 610 -10.33 16.06 4.73
N GLU A 611 -10.88 16.00 3.52
CA GLU A 611 -12.18 15.35 3.26
C GLU A 611 -12.14 13.84 3.56
N ILE A 612 -11.06 13.18 3.12
CA ILE A 612 -10.89 11.73 3.32
C ILE A 612 -10.39 11.43 4.73
N SER A 613 -9.44 12.22 5.25
CA SER A 613 -8.91 12.05 6.59
C SER A 613 -10.03 12.15 7.63
N ASN A 614 -10.96 13.10 7.47
CA ASN A 614 -12.12 13.21 8.35
C ASN A 614 -13.04 11.98 8.27
N SER A 615 -13.34 11.51 7.06
CA SER A 615 -14.16 10.31 6.87
C SER A 615 -13.51 9.07 7.49
N VAL A 616 -12.19 8.92 7.34
CA VAL A 616 -11.40 7.85 7.97
C VAL A 616 -11.42 7.97 9.50
N LEU A 617 -11.24 9.17 10.06
CA LEU A 617 -11.29 9.39 11.51
C LEU A 617 -12.68 9.11 12.09
N ASP A 618 -13.75 9.47 11.39
CA ASP A 618 -15.13 9.16 11.79
C ASP A 618 -15.35 7.65 11.85
N ILE A 619 -14.82 6.92 10.85
CA ILE A 619 -14.86 5.45 10.79
C ILE A 619 -14.10 4.82 11.96
N ILE A 620 -12.87 5.28 12.24
CA ILE A 620 -12.03 4.75 13.33
C ILE A 620 -12.66 5.07 14.69
N SER A 621 -13.16 6.30 14.88
CA SER A 621 -13.81 6.75 16.12
C SER A 621 -15.11 5.99 16.41
N ALA A 622 -15.90 5.70 15.37
CA ALA A 622 -17.11 4.90 15.51
C ALA A 622 -16.81 3.43 15.85
N GLY A 623 -15.71 2.88 15.32
CA GLY A 623 -15.24 1.53 15.64
C GLY A 623 -16.16 0.41 15.15
N GLY A 624 -15.88 -0.82 15.58
CA GLY A 624 -16.70 -2.00 15.30
C GLY A 624 -16.62 -2.55 13.87
N TYR A 625 -17.21 -3.73 13.68
CA TYR A 625 -17.04 -4.57 12.49
C TYR A 625 -17.35 -3.87 11.15
N SER A 626 -18.58 -3.35 10.97
CA SER A 626 -19.01 -2.78 9.69
C SER A 626 -18.19 -1.54 9.29
N ASN A 627 -17.70 -0.76 10.26
CA ASN A 627 -16.84 0.38 9.96
C ASN A 627 -15.44 -0.06 9.47
N GLY A 628 -14.95 -1.23 9.89
CA GLY A 628 -13.74 -1.83 9.32
C GLY A 628 -13.88 -2.13 7.82
N LEU A 629 -15.07 -2.59 7.38
CA LEU A 629 -15.34 -2.80 5.94
C LEU A 629 -15.39 -1.49 5.16
N LYS A 630 -15.97 -0.43 5.74
CA LYS A 630 -15.97 0.91 5.12
C LYS A 630 -14.56 1.45 4.93
N LEU A 631 -13.67 1.23 5.91
CA LEU A 631 -12.28 1.67 5.83
C LEU A 631 -11.57 1.11 4.59
N PHE A 632 -11.87 -0.15 4.22
CA PHE A 632 -11.29 -0.78 3.04
C PHE A 632 -11.70 -0.14 1.71
N LEU A 633 -12.70 0.74 1.69
CA LEU A 633 -13.16 1.45 0.49
C LEU A 633 -12.37 2.73 0.18
N TYR A 634 -11.50 3.19 1.10
CA TYR A 634 -10.71 4.42 0.96
C TYR A 634 -9.32 4.20 0.34
N GLY A 635 -9.22 3.18 -0.52
CA GLY A 635 -7.99 2.83 -1.23
C GLY A 635 -7.14 1.77 -0.51
N ALA A 636 -6.08 1.32 -1.18
CA ALA A 636 -5.18 0.30 -0.66
C ALA A 636 -4.39 0.81 0.56
N ILE A 637 -4.44 0.07 1.67
CA ILE A 637 -3.71 0.39 2.91
C ILE A 637 -2.33 -0.28 2.84
N GLN A 638 -1.48 0.23 1.95
CA GLN A 638 -0.16 -0.35 1.65
C GLN A 638 0.96 0.26 2.50
N SER A 639 1.01 1.59 2.58
CA SER A 639 2.11 2.29 3.24
C SER A 639 2.12 2.08 4.76
N THR A 640 3.32 2.01 5.34
CA THR A 640 3.52 1.91 6.79
C THR A 640 2.91 3.10 7.51
N SER A 641 3.06 4.31 6.97
CA SER A 641 2.52 5.54 7.56
C SER A 641 0.99 5.56 7.61
N TYR A 642 0.29 4.98 6.62
CA TYR A 642 -1.17 4.89 6.69
C TYR A 642 -1.62 3.89 7.76
N LYS A 643 -0.94 2.75 7.87
CA LYS A 643 -1.20 1.76 8.93
C LYS A 643 -0.98 2.36 10.32
N GLU A 644 0.15 3.04 10.51
CA GLU A 644 0.51 3.77 11.73
C GLU A 644 -0.55 4.82 12.10
N TYR A 645 -0.99 5.62 11.12
CA TYR A 645 -2.06 6.59 11.29
C TYR A 645 -3.33 5.92 11.83
N ILE A 646 -3.77 4.79 11.23
CA ILE A 646 -4.97 4.09 11.67
C ILE A 646 -4.80 3.50 13.08
N VAL A 647 -3.67 2.82 13.35
CA VAL A 647 -3.39 2.18 14.66
C VAL A 647 -3.34 3.22 15.78
N THR A 648 -2.65 4.34 15.55
CA THR A 648 -2.50 5.39 16.56
C THR A 648 -3.83 6.06 16.89
N HIS A 649 -4.64 6.39 15.88
CA HIS A 649 -5.97 6.98 16.09
C HIS A 649 -6.96 5.99 16.73
N PHE A 650 -6.89 4.70 16.38
CA PHE A 650 -7.69 3.68 17.06
C PHE A 650 -7.39 3.65 18.55
N LEU A 651 -6.11 3.58 18.93
CA LEU A 651 -5.71 3.57 20.35
C LEU A 651 -6.11 4.86 21.07
N LEU A 652 -5.99 6.01 20.40
CA LEU A 652 -6.44 7.31 20.92
C LEU A 652 -7.94 7.31 21.22
N PHE A 653 -8.80 6.91 20.28
CA PHE A 653 -10.25 6.90 20.49
C PHE A 653 -10.68 5.81 21.49
N ASP A 654 -10.06 4.64 21.45
CA ASP A 654 -10.32 3.55 22.39
C ASP A 654 -9.94 3.91 23.83
N ALA A 655 -8.94 4.79 24.02
CA ALA A 655 -8.57 5.30 25.35
C ALA A 655 -9.70 6.11 26.01
N ILE A 656 -10.59 6.70 25.20
CA ILE A 656 -11.72 7.52 25.64
C ILE A 656 -12.96 6.64 25.78
N LYS A 657 -13.27 5.90 24.72
CA LYS A 657 -14.44 5.04 24.62
C LYS A 657 -14.00 3.66 24.13
N PRO A 658 -13.66 2.76 25.07
CA PRO A 658 -13.28 1.40 24.72
C PRO A 658 -14.35 0.73 23.87
N GLN A 659 -13.95 0.06 22.80
CA GLN A 659 -14.89 -0.59 21.91
C GLN A 659 -15.53 -1.82 22.57
N SER A 660 -16.80 -2.07 22.27
CA SER A 660 -17.55 -3.21 22.82
C SER A 660 -17.22 -4.54 22.14
N ASP A 661 -16.59 -4.51 20.97
CA ASP A 661 -16.16 -5.68 20.22
C ASP A 661 -14.67 -5.58 19.83
N ASN A 662 -14.05 -6.73 19.58
CA ASN A 662 -12.62 -6.82 19.30
C ASN A 662 -12.26 -6.68 17.81
N SER A 663 -13.21 -6.35 16.93
CA SER A 663 -12.99 -6.38 15.48
C SER A 663 -11.95 -5.35 15.05
N PHE A 664 -12.08 -4.10 15.49
CA PHE A 664 -11.10 -3.06 15.13
C PHE A 664 -9.73 -3.31 15.78
N ALA A 665 -9.70 -3.87 16.99
CA ALA A 665 -8.46 -4.31 17.64
C ALA A 665 -7.77 -5.42 16.82
N ARG A 666 -8.51 -6.43 16.36
CA ARG A 666 -7.97 -7.49 15.48
C ARG A 666 -7.52 -6.95 14.12
N MET A 667 -8.25 -6.00 13.54
CA MET A 667 -7.86 -5.34 12.29
C MET A 667 -6.55 -4.55 12.46
N THR A 668 -6.42 -3.78 13.55
CA THR A 668 -5.18 -3.05 13.84
C THR A 668 -4.02 -3.96 14.21
N ASP A 669 -4.27 -5.09 14.90
CA ASP A 669 -3.29 -6.14 15.13
C ASP A 669 -2.74 -6.72 13.80
N ASN A 670 -3.61 -6.86 12.79
CA ASN A 670 -3.19 -7.27 11.45
C ASN A 670 -2.39 -6.20 10.71
N PHE A 671 -2.70 -4.91 10.87
CA PHE A 671 -1.87 -3.83 10.33
C PHE A 671 -0.46 -3.87 10.90
N ILE A 672 -0.34 -3.95 12.24
CA ILE A 672 0.92 -4.08 12.96
C ILE A 672 1.69 -5.31 12.48
N GLY A 673 1.01 -6.47 12.46
CA GLY A 673 1.57 -7.73 12.01
C GLY A 673 1.99 -7.77 10.54
N SER A 674 1.60 -6.80 9.72
CA SER A 674 1.99 -6.70 8.31
C SER A 674 3.16 -5.72 8.05
N ALA A 675 3.55 -4.94 9.05
CA ALA A 675 4.64 -3.99 8.95
C ALA A 675 6.00 -4.66 9.25
N PRO A 676 7.11 -4.16 8.68
CA PRO A 676 8.45 -4.68 8.96
C PRO A 676 8.95 -4.22 10.34
N LEU A 677 8.48 -4.88 11.42
CA LEU A 677 8.78 -4.48 12.80
C LEU A 677 10.23 -4.82 13.25
N GLU A 678 11.02 -5.48 12.41
CA GLU A 678 12.47 -5.58 12.57
C GLU A 678 13.19 -4.25 12.34
N ASP A 679 12.56 -3.32 11.63
CA ASP A 679 13.05 -1.94 11.49
C ASP A 679 12.63 -1.13 12.72
N GLU A 680 13.62 -0.61 13.46
CA GLU A 680 13.39 0.08 14.73
C GLU A 680 12.50 1.31 14.58
N CYS A 681 12.73 2.10 13.52
CA CYS A 681 11.94 3.28 13.22
C CYS A 681 10.47 2.88 13.01
N THR A 682 10.21 1.96 12.08
CA THR A 682 8.87 1.43 11.79
C THR A 682 8.19 0.88 13.04
N LYS A 683 8.90 0.12 13.87
CA LYS A 683 8.40 -0.42 15.13
C LYS A 683 8.00 0.69 16.11
N ASN A 684 8.85 1.69 16.32
CA ASN A 684 8.58 2.79 17.25
C ASN A 684 7.33 3.57 16.79
N TRP A 685 7.28 3.96 15.51
CA TRP A 685 6.11 4.65 14.93
C TRP A 685 4.84 3.82 15.03
N MET A 686 4.88 2.53 14.68
CA MET A 686 3.70 1.67 14.69
C MET A 686 3.10 1.47 16.09
N LEU A 687 3.95 1.48 17.13
CA LEU A 687 3.54 1.20 18.51
C LEU A 687 3.30 2.46 19.37
N GLN A 688 3.63 3.66 18.86
CA GLN A 688 3.58 4.92 19.62
C GLN A 688 2.20 5.25 20.21
N GLY A 689 1.11 4.77 19.59
CA GLY A 689 -0.25 4.96 20.13
C GLY A 689 -0.46 4.34 21.52
N HIS A 690 0.45 3.48 21.99
CA HIS A 690 0.55 3.03 23.38
C HIS A 690 0.59 4.18 24.38
N ILE A 691 1.16 5.32 24.00
CA ILE A 691 1.25 6.54 24.84
C ILE A 691 -0.15 7.08 25.17
N TYR A 692 -1.11 6.98 24.26
CA TYR A 692 -2.51 7.33 24.55
C TYR A 692 -3.24 6.26 25.35
N ASN A 693 -2.93 5.00 25.06
CA ASN A 693 -3.64 3.84 25.59
C ASN A 693 -2.70 2.71 25.99
N SER A 694 -2.33 2.68 27.27
CA SER A 694 -1.46 1.63 27.82
C SER A 694 -2.07 0.23 27.75
N LYS A 695 -3.40 0.10 27.56
CA LYS A 695 -4.09 -1.18 27.31
C LYS A 695 -3.78 -1.78 25.94
N ALA A 696 -3.04 -1.10 25.08
CA ALA A 696 -2.58 -1.67 23.80
C ALA A 696 -1.93 -3.06 23.98
N LYS A 697 -1.22 -3.29 25.09
CA LYS A 697 -0.62 -4.60 25.41
C LYS A 697 -1.63 -5.72 25.63
N ASP A 698 -2.86 -5.39 26.04
CA ASP A 698 -3.94 -6.35 26.26
C ASP A 698 -4.57 -6.77 24.91
N TYR A 699 -4.58 -5.87 23.92
CA TYR A 699 -5.07 -6.12 22.57
C TYR A 699 -4.05 -6.89 21.73
N TYR A 700 -2.79 -6.45 21.76
CA TYR A 700 -1.73 -6.91 20.86
C TYR A 700 -0.83 -7.96 21.53
N THR A 701 -1.45 -9.07 21.93
CA THR A 701 -0.82 -10.18 22.68
C THR A 701 0.30 -10.93 21.94
N LYS A 702 0.53 -10.62 20.65
CA LYS A 702 1.63 -11.19 19.84
C LYS A 702 2.95 -10.43 20.01
N ILE A 703 2.91 -9.31 20.72
CA ILE A 703 4.07 -8.47 21.06
C ILE A 703 4.44 -8.76 22.52
N ASP A 704 5.71 -9.08 22.76
CA ASP A 704 6.22 -9.35 24.11
C ASP A 704 6.11 -8.11 25.03
N GLU A 705 5.82 -8.33 26.31
CA GLU A 705 5.60 -7.23 27.27
C GLU A 705 6.81 -6.27 27.36
N ASN A 706 8.03 -6.80 27.24
CA ASN A 706 9.26 -5.99 27.33
C ASN A 706 9.47 -5.06 26.13
N VAL A 707 8.78 -5.28 25.02
CA VAL A 707 8.84 -4.39 23.85
C VAL A 707 8.16 -3.06 24.18
N TRP A 708 7.03 -3.11 24.88
CA TRP A 708 6.27 -1.92 25.27
C TRP A 708 7.04 -1.01 26.22
N CYS A 709 7.91 -1.57 27.07
CA CYS A 709 8.79 -0.78 27.93
C CYS A 709 9.76 0.14 27.17
N GLY A 710 10.02 -0.14 25.89
CA GLY A 710 10.85 0.70 25.03
C GLY A 710 10.06 1.73 24.21
N VAL A 711 8.73 1.81 24.36
CA VAL A 711 7.90 2.78 23.64
C VAL A 711 7.72 4.01 24.53
N SER A 712 8.48 5.06 24.22
CA SER A 712 8.42 6.36 24.91
C SER A 712 8.56 7.49 23.89
N ILE A 713 8.33 8.72 24.35
CA ILE A 713 8.77 9.90 23.60
C ILE A 713 10.29 9.99 23.78
N ASP A 714 11.03 10.01 22.67
CA ASP A 714 12.50 9.98 22.65
C ASP A 714 13.10 11.22 21.98
N ASN A 715 12.33 11.91 21.13
CA ASN A 715 12.74 13.10 20.40
C ASN A 715 11.55 14.03 20.09
N SER A 716 11.84 15.20 19.52
CA SER A 716 10.84 16.20 19.10
C SER A 716 9.90 15.68 18.03
N ASP A 717 10.38 14.90 17.06
CA ASP A 717 9.57 14.36 15.97
C ASP A 717 8.46 13.47 16.54
N THR A 718 8.79 12.49 17.39
CA THR A 718 7.82 11.60 18.04
C THR A 718 6.74 12.40 18.78
N PHE A 719 7.12 13.42 19.54
CA PHE A 719 6.17 14.30 20.23
C PHE A 719 5.28 15.08 19.25
N SER A 720 5.88 15.65 18.19
CA SER A 720 5.19 16.41 17.15
C SER A 720 4.08 15.62 16.49
N PHE A 721 4.38 14.39 16.07
CA PHE A 721 3.43 13.52 15.39
C PHE A 721 2.25 13.14 16.28
N LEU A 722 2.53 12.72 17.51
CA LEU A 722 1.49 12.45 18.51
C LEU A 722 0.64 13.71 18.72
N PHE A 723 1.27 14.84 19.03
CA PHE A 723 0.55 16.09 19.26
C PHE A 723 -0.32 16.49 18.06
N CYS A 724 0.19 16.35 16.84
CA CYS A 724 -0.55 16.57 15.59
C CYS A 724 -1.78 15.66 15.48
N TYR A 725 -1.64 14.35 15.73
CA TYR A 725 -2.75 13.38 15.68
C TYR A 725 -3.82 13.68 16.73
N LEU A 726 -3.41 14.06 17.94
CA LEU A 726 -4.32 14.49 18.99
C LEU A 726 -5.13 15.71 18.56
N LEU A 727 -4.48 16.72 17.99
CA LEU A 727 -5.13 17.96 17.57
C LEU A 727 -6.06 17.75 16.36
N LYS A 728 -5.67 16.91 15.39
CA LYS A 728 -6.55 16.48 14.29
C LYS A 728 -7.79 15.72 14.78
N SER A 729 -7.66 14.99 15.88
CA SER A 729 -8.77 14.29 16.53
C SER A 729 -9.65 15.20 17.38
N GLY A 730 -9.16 16.40 17.72
CA GLY A 730 -9.73 17.26 18.75
C GLY A 730 -11.22 17.56 18.61
N CYS A 731 -11.73 17.75 17.39
CA CYS A 731 -13.15 18.01 17.13
C CYS A 731 -14.09 16.82 17.43
N ARG A 732 -13.55 15.59 17.48
CA ARG A 732 -14.29 14.35 17.82
C ARG A 732 -14.24 14.03 19.29
N ILE A 733 -13.26 14.58 20.01
CA ILE A 733 -12.99 14.27 21.41
C ILE A 733 -13.01 15.52 22.27
N GLU A 734 -13.77 16.57 21.91
CA GLU A 734 -13.65 17.88 22.56
C GLU A 734 -13.80 17.85 24.07
N THR A 735 -14.69 16.98 24.58
CA THR A 735 -14.90 16.75 26.01
C THR A 735 -13.71 16.07 26.69
N ASP A 736 -13.05 15.16 25.98
CA ASP A 736 -12.01 14.26 26.49
C ASP A 736 -10.60 14.68 26.07
N PHE A 737 -10.48 15.68 25.19
CA PHE A 737 -9.22 16.27 24.74
C PHE A 737 -8.31 16.65 25.91
N PRO A 738 -8.80 17.31 26.99
CA PRO A 738 -7.96 17.63 28.15
C PRO A 738 -7.33 16.39 28.77
N ILE A 739 -8.10 15.30 28.90
CA ILE A 739 -7.66 14.06 29.52
C ILE A 739 -6.54 13.42 28.69
N ILE A 740 -6.73 13.34 27.38
CA ILE A 740 -5.72 12.74 26.48
C ILE A 740 -4.50 13.64 26.34
N PHE A 741 -4.68 14.96 26.30
CA PHE A 741 -3.57 15.90 26.26
C PHE A 741 -2.72 15.84 27.53
N THR A 742 -3.35 15.76 28.71
CA THR A 742 -2.62 15.54 29.97
C THR A 742 -1.85 14.21 29.96
N LYS A 743 -2.39 13.12 29.41
CA LYS A 743 -1.63 11.86 29.26
C LYS A 743 -0.39 12.03 28.40
N LEU A 744 -0.52 12.70 27.25
CA LEU A 744 0.60 12.98 26.36
C LEU A 744 1.68 13.83 27.06
N MET A 745 1.27 14.89 27.75
CA MET A 745 2.19 15.76 28.49
C MET A 745 2.85 15.05 29.67
N ASN A 746 2.15 14.14 30.35
CA ASN A 746 2.74 13.34 31.41
C ASN A 746 3.78 12.35 30.87
N ALA A 747 3.49 11.67 29.76
CA ALA A 747 4.45 10.79 29.10
C ALA A 747 5.71 11.55 28.63
N LEU A 748 5.53 12.80 28.16
CA LEU A 748 6.64 13.67 27.80
C LEU A 748 7.53 14.02 29.00
N ASN A 749 6.94 14.24 30.18
CA ASN A 749 7.73 14.54 31.39
C ASN A 749 8.48 13.33 31.95
N GLU A 750 8.18 12.11 31.50
CA GLU A 750 8.95 10.92 31.84
C GLU A 750 10.23 10.76 30.99
N CYS A 751 10.40 11.58 29.95
CA CYS A 751 11.61 11.64 29.12
C CYS A 751 12.82 12.22 29.87
N GLU A 752 14.03 11.92 29.40
CA GLU A 752 15.26 12.45 30.01
C GLU A 752 15.38 13.99 29.89
N GLU A 753 15.03 14.56 28.73
CA GLU A 753 15.16 16.01 28.46
C GLU A 753 13.87 16.59 27.84
N PRO A 754 12.76 16.67 28.59
CA PRO A 754 11.46 17.14 28.08
C PRO A 754 11.50 18.57 27.54
N TYR A 755 12.33 19.44 28.13
CA TYR A 755 12.52 20.80 27.64
C TYR A 755 13.05 20.84 26.21
N ASN A 756 14.06 20.01 25.90
CA ASN A 756 14.65 19.95 24.57
C ASN A 756 13.64 19.42 23.54
N VAL A 757 12.78 18.48 23.93
CA VAL A 757 11.73 17.94 23.05
C VAL A 757 10.70 19.02 22.69
N ILE A 758 10.22 19.81 23.66
CA ILE A 758 9.21 20.85 23.41
C ILE A 758 9.79 22.05 22.68
N ILE A 759 10.95 22.55 23.10
CA ILE A 759 11.51 23.80 22.56
C ILE A 759 11.96 23.63 21.11
N ASN A 760 12.38 22.41 20.71
CA ASN A 760 12.82 22.08 19.36
C ASN A 760 11.66 21.81 18.38
N GLU A 761 10.41 21.89 18.84
CA GLU A 761 9.26 21.61 18.00
C GLU A 761 8.66 22.90 17.41
N GLU A 762 9.04 23.18 16.16
CA GLU A 762 8.72 24.43 15.47
C GLU A 762 7.24 24.56 15.05
N ASN A 763 6.49 23.44 14.97
CA ASN A 763 5.12 23.44 14.43
C ASN A 763 4.00 23.40 15.48
N ILE A 764 4.32 23.34 16.78
CA ILE A 764 3.31 23.26 17.86
C ILE A 764 2.24 24.36 17.72
N VAL A 765 2.66 25.60 17.53
CA VAL A 765 1.73 26.74 17.43
C VAL A 765 0.82 26.60 16.22
N THR A 766 1.37 26.19 15.07
CA THR A 766 0.59 25.90 13.85
C THR A 766 -0.48 24.84 14.12
N TYR A 767 -0.12 23.74 14.80
CA TYR A 767 -1.08 22.69 15.12
C TYR A 767 -2.16 23.15 16.10
N ILE A 768 -1.80 23.90 17.16
CA ILE A 768 -2.76 24.46 18.11
C ILE A 768 -3.77 25.35 17.36
N LEU A 769 -3.29 26.27 16.52
CA LEU A 769 -4.17 27.16 15.76
C LEU A 769 -5.09 26.38 14.80
N ASN A 770 -4.59 25.31 14.18
CA ASN A 770 -5.41 24.44 13.33
C ASN A 770 -6.50 23.73 14.14
N TYR A 771 -6.22 23.28 15.36
CA TYR A 771 -7.25 22.75 16.26
C TYR A 771 -8.30 23.82 16.62
N LEU A 772 -7.86 25.03 16.99
CA LEU A 772 -8.75 26.13 17.36
C LEU A 772 -9.67 26.57 16.20
N LYS A 773 -9.21 26.46 14.95
CA LYS A 773 -10.04 26.74 13.76
C LYS A 773 -11.18 25.72 13.60
N ASN A 774 -10.98 24.48 14.04
CA ASN A 774 -11.86 23.35 13.76
C ASN A 774 -12.71 22.90 14.97
N THR A 775 -12.39 23.38 16.17
CA THR A 775 -13.19 23.08 17.37
C THR A 775 -14.49 23.88 17.41
N LYS A 776 -15.53 23.26 17.97
CA LYS A 776 -16.82 23.86 18.31
C LYS A 776 -16.80 24.57 19.68
N LYS A 777 -15.75 24.36 20.49
CA LYS A 777 -15.55 25.11 21.75
C LYS A 777 -15.23 26.58 21.46
N ASP A 778 -15.46 27.43 22.46
CA ASP A 778 -14.91 28.78 22.43
C ASP A 778 -13.38 28.68 22.31
N LYS A 779 -12.81 29.38 21.33
CA LYS A 779 -11.40 29.22 20.96
C LYS A 779 -10.47 29.72 22.07
N THR A 780 -10.83 30.80 22.75
CA THR A 780 -10.06 31.36 23.86
C THR A 780 -10.10 30.43 25.06
N GLN A 781 -11.27 29.85 25.36
CA GLN A 781 -11.39 28.81 26.39
C GLN A 781 -10.55 27.57 26.04
N ALA A 782 -10.58 27.10 24.79
CA ALA A 782 -9.81 25.94 24.35
C ALA A 782 -8.29 26.20 24.40
N PHE A 783 -7.84 27.39 24.03
CA PHE A 783 -6.43 27.80 24.15
C PHE A 783 -5.98 27.85 25.60
N ASN A 784 -6.77 28.46 26.50
CA ASN A 784 -6.45 28.52 27.92
C ASN A 784 -6.36 27.14 28.55
N GLN A 785 -7.25 26.22 28.15
CA GLN A 785 -7.21 24.83 28.61
C GLN A 785 -5.92 24.11 28.19
N ILE A 786 -5.39 24.37 26.99
CA ILE A 786 -4.08 23.86 26.56
C ILE A 786 -2.97 24.42 27.46
N MET A 787 -2.97 25.74 27.68
CA MET A 787 -1.97 26.42 28.51
C MET A 787 -1.97 25.91 29.96
N GLU A 788 -3.14 25.75 30.57
CA GLU A 788 -3.29 25.22 31.94
C GLU A 788 -2.72 23.80 32.08
N ILE A 789 -2.94 22.94 31.07
CA ILE A 789 -2.40 21.57 31.08
C ILE A 789 -0.88 21.58 30.95
N VAL A 790 -0.32 22.43 30.08
CA VAL A 790 1.13 22.57 29.93
C VAL A 790 1.77 23.05 31.23
N GLU A 791 1.18 24.06 31.87
CA GLU A 791 1.64 24.61 33.15
C GLU A 791 1.64 23.55 34.26
N GLU A 792 0.53 22.81 34.42
CA GLU A 792 0.41 21.81 35.48
C GLU A 792 1.30 20.59 35.22
N SER A 793 1.35 20.09 33.98
CA SER A 793 2.21 18.95 33.64
C SER A 793 3.69 19.32 33.79
N CYS A 794 4.11 20.52 33.38
CA CYS A 794 5.51 20.96 33.44
C CYS A 794 5.89 21.66 34.75
N LYS A 795 5.09 21.55 35.82
CA LYS A 795 5.33 22.30 37.07
C LYS A 795 6.67 22.01 37.78
N GLU A 796 7.21 20.82 37.56
CA GLU A 796 8.53 20.41 38.09
C GLU A 796 9.68 20.84 37.17
N MET A 797 9.38 21.34 35.97
CA MET A 797 10.37 21.91 35.07
C MET A 797 10.93 23.21 35.64
N ASP A 798 12.22 23.45 35.40
CA ASP A 798 12.84 24.72 35.76
C ASP A 798 12.05 25.91 35.18
N LYS A 799 11.83 26.94 36.01
CA LYS A 799 11.01 28.10 35.64
C LYS A 799 11.57 28.88 34.47
N GLN A 800 12.89 28.90 34.29
CA GLN A 800 13.52 29.55 33.15
C GLN A 800 13.27 28.75 31.88
N LYS A 801 13.42 27.43 31.92
CA LYS A 801 13.06 26.52 30.82
C LYS A 801 11.58 26.69 30.40
N LEU A 802 10.63 26.67 31.35
CA LEU A 802 9.21 26.88 31.03
C LEU A 802 8.92 28.27 30.46
N THR A 803 9.60 29.31 30.98
CA THR A 803 9.50 30.68 30.44
C THR A 803 10.00 30.76 28.99
N ASN A 804 11.07 30.04 28.65
CA ASN A 804 11.59 29.99 27.28
C ASN A 804 10.60 29.33 26.31
N ILE A 805 9.89 28.28 26.73
CA ILE A 805 8.84 27.64 25.92
C ILE A 805 7.72 28.63 25.60
N TYR A 806 7.18 29.33 26.60
CA TYR A 806 6.13 30.33 26.37
C TYR A 806 6.62 31.51 25.53
N LEU A 807 7.89 31.89 25.68
CA LEU A 807 8.50 32.93 24.87
C LEU A 807 8.66 32.50 23.41
N ALA A 808 9.07 31.26 23.15
CA ALA A 808 9.14 30.69 21.80
C ALA A 808 7.75 30.69 21.14
N TRP A 809 6.74 30.14 21.81
CA TRP A 809 5.36 30.12 21.29
C TRP A 809 4.80 31.53 21.07
N PHE A 810 5.12 32.48 21.95
CA PHE A 810 4.74 33.89 21.78
C PHE A 810 5.34 34.48 20.50
N PHE A 811 6.58 34.14 20.17
CA PHE A 811 7.20 34.57 18.92
C PHE A 811 6.61 33.85 17.71
N ASP A 812 6.48 32.53 17.75
CA ASP A 812 5.91 31.75 16.65
C ASP A 812 4.48 32.15 16.29
N MET A 813 3.70 32.66 17.25
CA MET A 813 2.38 33.22 16.96
C MET A 813 2.44 34.34 15.89
N PHE A 814 3.53 35.11 15.79
CA PHE A 814 3.63 36.18 14.77
C PHE A 814 3.88 35.65 13.35
N SER A 815 4.40 34.42 13.17
CA SER A 815 4.60 33.82 11.83
C SER A 815 3.29 33.34 11.19
N GLN A 816 2.20 33.29 11.95
CA GLN A 816 0.94 32.69 11.52
C GLN A 816 -0.06 33.72 10.96
N GLU A 817 -0.62 33.43 9.78
CA GLU A 817 -1.68 34.21 9.14
C GLU A 817 -3.07 33.91 9.77
N GLY A 818 -3.84 34.94 10.15
CA GLY A 818 -5.15 34.74 10.78
C GLY A 818 -5.87 36.02 11.25
N ASN A 819 -7.08 35.84 11.81
CA ASN A 819 -7.89 36.93 12.37
C ASN A 819 -7.14 37.64 13.52
N ILE A 820 -6.88 38.94 13.34
CA ILE A 820 -6.07 39.76 14.25
C ILE A 820 -6.67 39.82 15.66
N GLN A 821 -7.99 39.84 15.79
CA GLN A 821 -8.65 40.02 17.09
C GLN A 821 -8.52 38.79 18.00
N GLU A 822 -8.68 37.58 17.46
CA GLU A 822 -8.48 36.32 18.21
C GLU A 822 -7.00 36.13 18.58
N LYS A 823 -6.10 36.59 17.71
CA LYS A 823 -4.64 36.54 17.90
C LYS A 823 -4.17 37.39 19.09
N GLU A 824 -4.80 38.54 19.34
CA GLU A 824 -4.47 39.42 20.47
C GLU A 824 -4.70 38.75 21.82
N GLU A 825 -5.79 37.99 21.97
CA GLU A 825 -6.10 37.29 23.22
C GLU A 825 -5.07 36.17 23.52
N TYR A 826 -4.70 35.38 22.51
CA TYR A 826 -3.70 34.32 22.67
C TYR A 826 -2.32 34.89 23.00
N LEU A 827 -1.92 35.97 22.32
CA LEU A 827 -0.68 36.68 22.59
C LEU A 827 -0.66 37.27 24.00
N LEU A 828 -1.77 37.84 24.46
CA LEU A 828 -1.88 38.36 25.82
C LEU A 828 -1.75 37.25 26.87
N ASN A 829 -2.39 36.09 26.64
CA ASN A 829 -2.30 34.95 27.55
C ASN A 829 -0.87 34.41 27.63
N LEU A 830 -0.20 34.21 26.50
CA LEU A 830 1.23 33.82 26.46
C LEU A 830 2.11 34.86 27.16
N PHE A 831 1.89 36.15 26.88
CA PHE A 831 2.64 37.24 27.51
C PHE A 831 2.50 37.23 29.04
N ASN A 832 1.32 36.86 29.55
CA ASN A 832 1.07 36.74 30.97
C ASN A 832 1.80 35.56 31.60
N SER A 833 1.87 34.41 30.92
CA SER A 833 2.57 33.21 31.37
C SER A 833 4.11 33.33 31.39
N ILE A 834 4.70 34.27 30.65
CA ILE A 834 6.16 34.52 30.66
C ILE A 834 6.60 35.14 32.00
N ASP A 835 7.46 34.46 32.77
CA ASP A 835 8.00 35.03 34.03
C ASP A 835 9.06 36.09 33.73
N ASN A 836 8.76 37.34 34.11
CA ASN A 836 9.66 38.48 33.91
C ASN A 836 11.02 38.30 34.63
N ASN A 837 11.10 37.56 35.73
CA ASN A 837 12.35 37.35 36.47
C ASN A 837 13.29 36.38 35.75
N CYS A 838 12.74 35.48 34.94
CA CYS A 838 13.48 34.45 34.22
C CYS A 838 13.96 34.91 32.83
N LEU A 839 13.55 36.09 32.37
CA LEU A 839 13.99 36.65 31.08
C LEU A 839 15.47 37.08 31.11
N VAL A 840 16.32 36.28 30.45
CA VAL A 840 17.75 36.57 30.27
C VAL A 840 17.98 37.33 28.97
N THR A 841 18.75 38.43 29.04
CA THR A 841 19.01 39.33 27.89
C THR A 841 20.43 39.20 27.31
N LYS A 842 21.29 38.35 27.89
CA LYS A 842 22.74 38.32 27.64
C LYS A 842 23.30 37.01 27.05
N ASN A 843 22.59 35.88 27.13
CA ASN A 843 22.91 34.62 26.44
C ASN A 843 21.62 34.16 25.74
N LYS A 844 21.67 34.01 24.41
CA LYS A 844 20.47 33.90 23.55
C LYS A 844 20.45 32.66 22.66
N GLU A 845 21.41 31.76 22.84
CA GLU A 845 21.54 30.53 22.02
C GLU A 845 20.39 29.54 22.27
N ASP A 846 19.67 29.65 23.38
CA ASP A 846 18.60 28.72 23.78
C ASP A 846 17.17 29.16 23.36
N ILE A 847 17.00 30.33 22.71
CA ILE A 847 15.67 30.82 22.29
C ILE A 847 15.46 30.46 20.82
N GLN A 848 14.57 29.51 20.56
CA GLN A 848 14.15 29.13 19.22
C GLN A 848 12.87 29.88 18.81
N TRP A 849 12.82 30.26 17.53
CA TRP A 849 11.62 30.78 16.87
C TRP A 849 11.66 30.48 15.37
N SER A 850 10.49 30.46 14.75
CA SER A 850 10.26 30.19 13.32
C SER A 850 10.33 31.46 12.43
N ILE A 851 10.50 32.65 13.01
CA ILE A 851 10.41 33.92 12.29
C ILE A 851 11.73 34.30 11.62
N MET A 852 11.69 34.46 10.29
CA MET A 852 12.83 34.90 9.51
C MET A 852 13.11 36.41 9.58
N ASP A 853 12.10 37.25 9.88
CA ASP A 853 12.26 38.71 10.00
C ASP A 853 11.80 39.25 11.37
N PRO A 854 12.74 39.50 12.30
CA PRO A 854 12.45 40.08 13.61
C PRO A 854 11.75 41.46 13.55
N LEU A 855 11.81 42.19 12.43
CA LEU A 855 11.12 43.47 12.27
C LEU A 855 9.60 43.33 12.30
N ILE A 856 9.06 42.17 11.89
CA ILE A 856 7.62 41.88 11.98
C ILE A 856 7.18 41.89 13.44
N ILE A 857 7.96 41.26 14.33
CA ILE A 857 7.68 41.21 15.77
C ILE A 857 7.77 42.61 16.37
N LEU A 858 8.85 43.35 16.08
CA LEU A 858 9.04 44.71 16.59
C LEU A 858 7.91 45.65 16.14
N GLY A 859 7.58 45.64 14.85
CA GLY A 859 6.51 46.46 14.29
C GLY A 859 5.15 46.18 14.95
N TYR A 860 4.80 44.90 15.16
CA TYR A 860 3.57 44.54 15.85
C TYR A 860 3.58 44.96 17.33
N LEU A 861 4.67 44.69 18.06
CA LEU A 861 4.80 45.05 19.47
C LEU A 861 4.74 46.56 19.69
N GLU A 862 5.30 47.37 18.79
CA GLU A 862 5.21 48.82 18.84
C GLU A 862 3.79 49.31 18.54
N GLY A 863 3.16 48.77 17.50
CA GLY A 863 1.77 49.09 17.12
C GLY A 863 0.74 48.74 18.19
N ASN A 864 0.99 47.67 18.95
CA ASN A 864 0.07 47.14 19.98
C ASN A 864 0.58 47.33 21.41
N LYS A 865 1.44 48.32 21.65
CA LYS A 865 2.00 48.61 22.98
C LYS A 865 0.96 48.70 24.11
N PRO A 866 -0.23 49.31 23.94
CA PRO A 866 -1.25 49.37 25.00
C PRO A 866 -1.72 47.98 25.48
N LEU A 867 -1.72 46.98 24.59
CA LEU A 867 -2.13 45.60 24.90
C LEU A 867 -1.22 44.95 25.94
N PHE A 868 0.10 45.19 25.87
CA PHE A 868 1.10 44.55 26.75
C PHE A 868 1.55 45.43 27.92
N CYS A 869 1.36 46.75 27.84
CA CYS A 869 1.83 47.73 28.82
C CYS A 869 0.70 48.24 29.74
N TYR A 870 -0.28 47.39 30.08
CA TYR A 870 -1.44 47.77 30.89
C TYR A 870 -1.13 47.90 32.40
N ASN A 871 0.05 47.46 32.86
CA ASN A 871 0.52 47.68 34.24
C ASN A 871 2.07 47.87 34.29
N ASN A 872 2.60 48.23 35.46
CA ASN A 872 4.03 48.50 35.65
C ASN A 872 4.94 47.29 35.41
N GLU A 873 4.43 46.08 35.66
CA GLU A 873 5.18 44.85 35.44
C GLU A 873 5.25 44.51 33.94
N GLY A 874 4.13 44.63 33.22
CA GLY A 874 4.01 44.49 31.78
C GLY A 874 4.95 45.45 31.04
N VAL A 875 5.05 46.71 31.48
CA VAL A 875 6.02 47.67 30.90
C VAL A 875 7.47 47.17 31.04
N LYS A 876 7.83 46.55 32.18
CA LYS A 876 9.18 46.01 32.38
C LYS A 876 9.41 44.76 31.54
N LYS A 877 8.44 43.84 31.51
CA LYS A 877 8.48 42.59 30.72
C LYS A 877 8.59 42.90 29.22
N TYR A 878 7.73 43.78 28.71
CA TYR A 878 7.75 44.28 27.33
C TYR A 878 9.12 44.83 26.93
N LYS A 879 9.72 45.69 27.76
CA LYS A 879 11.07 46.24 27.49
C LYS A 879 12.16 45.17 27.42
N LYS A 880 12.05 44.10 28.22
CA LYS A 880 13.00 42.98 28.15
C LYS A 880 12.80 42.16 26.87
N ILE A 881 11.56 41.86 26.50
CA ILE A 881 11.23 41.14 25.26
C ILE A 881 11.73 41.91 24.03
N ILE A 882 11.51 43.23 23.96
CA ILE A 882 12.05 44.08 22.88
C ILE A 882 13.58 43.93 22.77
N LYS A 883 14.31 44.01 23.90
CA LYS A 883 15.77 43.80 23.91
C LYS A 883 16.19 42.40 23.49
N ILE A 884 15.36 41.39 23.77
CA ILE A 884 15.59 40.03 23.30
C ILE A 884 15.50 40.03 21.77
N VAL A 885 14.42 40.56 21.19
CA VAL A 885 14.21 40.63 19.74
C VAL A 885 15.31 41.44 19.04
N GLU A 886 15.63 42.64 19.52
CA GLU A 886 16.64 43.54 18.94
C GLU A 886 18.05 42.92 18.87
N ALA A 887 18.48 42.23 19.94
CA ALA A 887 19.81 41.65 19.93
C ALA A 887 19.88 40.26 19.27
N VAL A 888 18.75 39.62 18.92
CA VAL A 888 18.77 38.51 17.95
C VAL A 888 18.86 39.06 16.52
N PHE A 889 18.15 40.15 16.21
CA PHE A 889 18.28 40.86 14.93
C PHE A 889 19.73 41.28 14.64
N SER A 890 20.49 41.65 15.67
CA SER A 890 21.91 42.01 15.56
C SER A 890 22.87 40.85 15.31
N LEU A 891 22.43 39.59 15.45
CA LEU A 891 23.23 38.37 15.19
C LEU A 891 22.96 37.78 13.79
N VAL A 892 21.84 38.14 13.16
CA VAL A 892 21.40 37.65 11.83
C VAL A 892 21.88 38.58 10.70
N LEU A 893 22.26 39.83 11.03
CA LEU A 893 23.00 40.77 10.18
C LEU A 893 24.51 40.54 10.30
#